data_AF-A0A352GMF5-F1
#
_entry.id   AF-A0A352GMF5-F1
#
_cell.length_a   1.000
_cell.length_b   1.000
_cell.length_c   1.000
_cell.angle_alpha   90.00
_cell.angle_beta   90.00
_cell.angle_gamma   90.00
#
_symmetry.space_group_name_H-M   'P 1'
#
loop_
_entity.id
_entity.type
_entity.pdbx_description
1 polymer ?
#
loop_
_entity_poly.entity_id
_entity_poly.type
_entity_poly.pdbx_seq_one_letter_code
_entity_poly.pdbx_strand_id
1 'polypeptide(L)'
;MLDLETQVGTEKRTQTYSGLALSSQRLLNIENAKASLERFNSNNDQAQLRLDIQTTAITGIRSAISDFRELLLGFSNGDQTDPERIEQIQADAFRALKDIQNYLNTEADGRYIFGGGTVRTEPISFGLSTVSAFQSIYDGARVTYPTTREAHLESFSISRSSVDLNPAHLTFEQTDAGTGKSRINTTASSGQFQNIAAGTTITIAGTVGGVNDGVYTVDSVDPNGLWIDVRTEQLTDEGTALVPIFAEFSYPDPEDLRVMTSFTTDVTFDRRTNTITAINTDALDAIPEGSMITIAGTTNNNGSFTVASNDGTDLVIESQRLVSDGGANSTLEVLGGANPLTFSVGTGPNGEDQIITNTATFGTLEAGQRIKINNTNTENDGKIFTVQSVADDGANVTLTLASDESLDDTVPTVTTGVVALNALPFSFNAAERNFYFDAGAAGADEVVFTDGGAGQDTIALTGATFTDAKGNLLPAGTRITVSGGTGNDGTYTIESISTDGTTATLVATDNLPGGTATETAAVLAGTGSITYTDNDPAADSITLGGGYFRDPDGNNLPAGTRITFAGTTGGLNDNTYTIASVSADGLTATLIPTDAVDDTTPTQTAGTISIGGTVGTISATSYYKGDTSTQIHRVSESQSFNFDITGIDPAFEKAIRGMFLVLQGETGSEGGLDRNQNRVSEGLYLLDDALDRTNTTPPPFGRELDSNIEEMEIILGYRSVLLNDIKKSNETIIAAFDNSIASIENIDPLEAITNLLDTQRTLEASYQTFARVRQLSLSNFL
;
A
#
# COMPACT_ATOMS: atom_id res chain seq x y z
N MET A 1 30.29 30.61 -73.21
CA MET A 1 29.31 31.70 -73.06
C MET A 1 28.19 31.28 -72.12
N LEU A 2 27.34 30.30 -72.45
CA LEU A 2 26.26 29.82 -71.56
C LEU A 2 26.72 29.46 -70.14
N ASP A 3 27.90 28.83 -70.03
CA ASP A 3 28.49 28.47 -68.72
C ASP A 3 28.95 29.71 -67.92
N LEU A 4 29.56 30.71 -68.58
CA LEU A 4 29.92 31.99 -67.96
C LEU A 4 28.70 32.83 -67.59
N GLU A 5 27.65 32.83 -68.43
CA GLU A 5 26.36 33.47 -68.10
C GLU A 5 25.71 32.82 -66.87
N THR A 6 25.80 31.49 -66.77
CA THR A 6 25.33 30.75 -65.60
C THR A 6 26.17 31.10 -64.37
N GLN A 7 27.51 31.06 -64.46
CA GLN A 7 28.41 31.40 -63.35
C GLN A 7 28.22 32.84 -62.86
N VAL A 8 28.04 33.80 -63.77
CA VAL A 8 27.73 35.21 -63.42
C VAL A 8 26.35 35.33 -62.80
N GLY A 9 25.35 34.60 -63.32
CA GLY A 9 23.98 34.63 -62.79
C GLY A 9 23.83 33.95 -61.42
N THR A 10 24.68 32.96 -61.11
CA THR A 10 24.62 32.20 -59.86
C THR A 10 25.72 32.55 -58.86
N GLU A 11 26.70 33.35 -59.25
CA GLU A 11 27.91 33.69 -58.47
C GLU A 11 28.73 32.49 -57.98
N LYS A 12 28.54 31.33 -58.62
CA LYS A 12 29.19 30.05 -58.30
C LYS A 12 30.02 29.59 -59.49
N ARG A 13 31.18 28.97 -59.23
CA ARG A 13 32.11 28.43 -60.24
C ARG A 13 31.51 27.29 -61.06
N THR A 14 30.61 26.51 -60.46
CA THR A 14 29.88 25.44 -61.15
C THR A 14 28.60 25.11 -60.37
N GLN A 15 27.61 24.54 -61.07
CA GLN A 15 26.35 24.08 -60.51
C GLN A 15 26.41 22.64 -59.98
N THR A 16 27.52 21.93 -60.23
CA THR A 16 27.66 20.51 -59.87
C THR A 16 29.01 20.24 -59.22
N TYR A 17 29.05 19.35 -58.24
CA TYR A 17 30.30 18.95 -57.60
C TYR A 17 31.31 18.37 -58.62
N SER A 18 30.87 17.73 -59.71
CA SER A 18 31.76 17.25 -60.78
C SER A 18 32.56 18.37 -61.46
N GLY A 19 32.07 19.61 -61.45
CA GLY A 19 32.78 20.76 -62.01
C GLY A 19 33.91 21.31 -61.13
N LEU A 20 34.03 20.87 -59.87
CA LEU A 20 35.08 21.30 -58.92
C LEU A 20 36.29 20.33 -58.85
N ALA A 21 36.26 19.22 -59.58
CA ALA A 21 37.33 18.22 -59.69
C ALA A 21 37.94 17.78 -58.33
N LEU A 22 39.24 18.03 -58.09
CA LEU A 22 39.94 17.62 -56.86
C LEU A 22 39.42 18.35 -55.60
N SER A 23 38.77 19.50 -55.75
CA SER A 23 38.25 20.29 -54.62
C SER A 23 36.91 19.77 -54.10
N SER A 24 36.20 18.93 -54.87
CA SER A 24 34.87 18.43 -54.51
C SER A 24 34.90 17.55 -53.26
N GLN A 25 35.91 16.69 -53.11
CA GLN A 25 36.06 15.85 -51.91
C GLN A 25 36.36 16.68 -50.67
N ARG A 26 37.19 17.72 -50.82
CA ARG A 26 37.48 18.67 -49.73
C ARG A 26 36.25 19.47 -49.34
N LEU A 27 35.48 19.96 -50.31
CA LEU A 27 34.24 20.71 -50.09
C LEU A 27 33.23 19.85 -49.32
N LEU A 28 32.95 18.63 -49.80
CA LEU A 28 32.01 17.72 -49.13
C LEU A 28 32.44 17.40 -47.69
N ASN A 29 33.74 17.19 -47.45
CA ASN A 29 34.22 16.95 -46.09
C ASN A 29 34.02 18.17 -45.17
N ILE A 30 34.25 19.38 -45.69
CA ILE A 30 34.03 20.63 -44.95
C ILE A 30 32.54 20.83 -44.68
N GLU A 31 31.67 20.63 -45.67
CA GLU A 31 30.21 20.74 -45.52
C GLU A 31 29.67 19.73 -44.49
N ASN A 32 30.12 18.47 -44.55
CA ASN A 32 29.73 17.45 -43.57
C ASN A 32 30.20 17.80 -42.16
N ALA A 33 31.44 18.27 -42.00
CA ALA A 33 31.98 18.70 -40.72
C ALA A 33 31.21 19.92 -40.18
N LYS A 34 30.94 20.93 -41.03
CA LYS A 34 30.12 22.09 -40.70
C LYS A 34 28.73 21.68 -40.23
N ALA A 35 28.03 20.83 -40.99
CA ALA A 35 26.70 20.34 -40.63
C ALA A 35 26.70 19.54 -39.31
N SER A 36 27.79 18.83 -39.00
CA SER A 36 27.97 18.18 -37.70
C SER A 36 28.06 19.19 -36.57
N LEU A 37 28.87 20.24 -36.72
CA LEU A 37 29.01 21.31 -35.72
C LEU A 37 27.72 22.11 -35.52
N GLU A 38 26.98 22.39 -36.59
CA GLU A 38 25.67 23.05 -36.52
C GLU A 38 24.67 22.21 -35.71
N ARG A 39 24.63 20.88 -35.91
CA ARG A 39 23.81 19.97 -35.10
C ARG A 39 24.24 19.96 -33.63
N PHE A 40 25.55 19.93 -33.35
CA PHE A 40 26.04 20.04 -31.98
C PHE A 40 25.62 21.36 -31.33
N ASN A 41 25.74 22.50 -32.02
CA ASN A 41 25.30 23.78 -31.48
C ASN A 41 23.81 23.81 -31.21
N SER A 42 22.97 23.30 -32.12
CA SER A 42 21.52 23.22 -31.89
C SER A 42 21.15 22.34 -30.69
N ASN A 43 21.82 21.21 -30.50
CA ASN A 43 21.63 20.37 -29.32
C ASN A 43 22.17 21.06 -28.04
N ASN A 44 23.28 21.78 -28.14
CA ASN A 44 23.87 22.55 -27.04
C ASN A 44 22.99 23.73 -26.62
N ASP A 45 22.25 24.36 -27.54
CA ASP A 45 21.25 25.39 -27.23
C ASP A 45 20.13 24.83 -26.34
N GLN A 46 19.63 23.64 -26.67
CA GLN A 46 18.59 22.96 -25.88
C GLN A 46 19.12 22.54 -24.50
N ALA A 47 20.35 22.01 -24.44
CA ALA A 47 20.99 21.66 -23.19
C ALA A 47 21.26 22.88 -22.31
N GLN A 48 21.64 24.01 -22.90
CA GLN A 48 21.83 25.28 -22.18
C GLN A 48 20.52 25.74 -21.56
N LEU A 49 19.42 25.76 -22.33
CA LEU A 49 18.11 26.12 -21.81
C LEU A 49 17.71 25.24 -20.61
N ARG A 50 17.95 23.92 -20.71
CA ARG A 50 17.70 23.00 -19.60
C ARG A 50 18.55 23.32 -18.38
N LEU A 51 19.85 23.60 -18.55
CA LEU A 51 20.73 23.99 -17.44
C LEU A 51 20.30 25.32 -16.82
N ASP A 52 19.84 26.30 -17.61
CA ASP A 52 19.38 27.60 -17.11
C ASP A 52 18.11 27.44 -16.26
N ILE A 53 17.17 26.60 -16.70
CA ILE A 53 15.97 26.24 -15.94
C ILE A 53 16.35 25.50 -14.66
N GLN A 54 17.25 24.52 -14.75
CA GLN A 54 17.72 23.75 -13.59
C GLN A 54 18.42 24.65 -12.57
N THR A 55 19.28 25.56 -13.03
CA THR A 55 19.95 26.56 -12.19
C THR A 55 18.92 27.43 -11.48
N THR A 56 17.92 27.94 -12.21
CA THR A 56 16.86 28.77 -11.62
C THR A 56 16.08 28.01 -10.54
N ALA A 57 15.72 26.76 -10.80
CA ALA A 57 15.02 25.92 -9.84
C ALA A 57 15.88 25.62 -8.59
N ILE A 58 17.16 25.30 -8.76
CA ILE A 58 18.08 25.06 -7.63
C ILE A 58 18.29 26.33 -6.80
N THR A 59 18.44 27.50 -7.42
CA THR A 59 18.52 28.76 -6.68
C THR A 59 17.23 29.04 -5.90
N GLY A 60 16.06 28.74 -6.47
CA GLY A 60 14.78 28.83 -5.75
C GLY A 60 14.70 27.88 -4.55
N ILE A 61 15.18 26.64 -4.71
CA ILE A 61 15.29 25.66 -3.63
C ILE A 61 16.28 26.14 -2.56
N ARG A 62 17.45 26.65 -2.95
CA ARG A 62 18.45 27.21 -2.03
C ARG A 62 17.85 28.30 -1.16
N SER A 63 17.09 29.22 -1.77
CA SER A 63 16.39 30.29 -1.06
C SER A 63 15.37 29.72 -0.08
N ALA A 64 14.48 28.81 -0.51
CA ALA A 64 13.49 28.21 0.38
C ALA A 64 14.12 27.49 1.60
N ILE A 65 15.22 26.76 1.38
CA ILE A 65 15.97 26.08 2.45
C ILE A 65 16.63 27.11 3.38
N SER A 66 17.29 28.13 2.82
CA SER A 66 18.01 29.15 3.60
C SER A 66 17.05 30.01 4.43
N ASP A 67 15.92 30.40 3.86
CA ASP A 67 14.89 31.20 4.52
C ASP A 67 14.27 30.42 5.68
N PHE A 68 13.86 29.16 5.45
CA PHE A 68 13.34 28.34 6.55
C PHE A 68 14.40 28.06 7.62
N ARG A 69 15.65 27.81 7.24
CA ARG A 69 16.75 27.63 8.19
C ARG A 69 16.94 28.87 9.07
N GLU A 70 16.87 30.08 8.51
CA GLU A 70 16.95 31.32 9.28
C GLU A 70 15.79 31.42 10.28
N LEU A 71 14.57 31.10 9.84
CA LEU A 71 13.38 31.05 10.71
C LEU A 71 13.54 30.03 11.83
N LEU A 72 14.03 28.82 11.53
CA LEU A 72 14.25 27.76 12.51
C LEU A 72 15.37 28.10 13.50
N LEU A 73 16.43 28.79 13.05
CA LEU A 73 17.48 29.28 13.93
C LEU A 73 16.94 30.38 14.85
N GLY A 74 16.10 31.28 14.34
CA GLY A 74 15.37 32.26 15.14
C GLY A 74 14.43 31.58 16.16
N PHE A 75 13.74 30.52 15.74
CA PHE A 75 12.91 29.70 16.61
C PHE A 75 13.73 29.10 17.76
N SER A 76 14.85 28.44 17.43
CA SER A 76 15.77 27.76 18.36
C SER A 76 16.42 28.70 19.38
N ASN A 77 16.60 29.98 19.06
CA ASN A 77 17.17 30.97 19.98
C ASN A 77 16.13 31.61 20.92
N GLY A 78 14.85 31.30 20.75
CA GLY A 78 13.77 31.77 21.62
C GLY A 78 13.16 30.65 22.45
N ASP A 79 11.95 30.87 22.97
CA ASP A 79 11.22 29.86 23.74
C ASP A 79 10.58 28.80 22.85
N GLN A 80 11.21 27.62 22.79
CA GLN A 80 10.78 26.49 21.96
C GLN A 80 9.53 25.76 22.48
N THR A 81 8.97 26.20 23.62
CA THR A 81 7.73 25.66 24.21
C THR A 81 6.51 26.53 23.94
N ASP A 82 6.69 27.68 23.28
CA ASP A 82 5.61 28.62 22.98
C ASP A 82 4.71 28.10 21.84
N PRO A 83 3.40 27.86 22.10
CA PRO A 83 2.49 27.29 21.10
C PRO A 83 2.35 28.12 19.83
N GLU A 84 2.28 29.44 19.94
CA GLU A 84 2.13 30.32 18.77
C GLU A 84 3.38 30.27 17.88
N ARG A 85 4.56 30.19 18.51
CA ARG A 85 5.83 30.07 17.78
C ARG A 85 5.98 28.71 17.11
N ILE A 86 5.50 27.63 17.76
CA ILE A 86 5.52 26.27 17.21
C ILE A 86 4.59 26.18 16.00
N GLU A 87 3.35 26.65 16.13
CA GLU A 87 2.38 26.65 15.02
C GLU A 87 2.95 27.42 13.81
N GLN A 88 3.56 28.58 14.06
CA GLN A 88 4.17 29.40 13.02
C GLN A 88 5.35 28.68 12.34
N ILE A 89 6.29 28.10 13.10
CA ILE A 89 7.45 27.43 12.49
C ILE A 89 7.05 26.16 11.73
N GLN A 90 6.02 25.43 12.19
CA GLN A 90 5.47 24.29 11.46
C GLN A 90 4.74 24.73 10.18
N ALA A 91 3.99 25.84 10.22
CA ALA A 91 3.38 26.42 9.02
C ALA A 91 4.43 26.91 8.01
N ASP A 92 5.56 27.44 8.48
CA ASP A 92 6.68 27.85 7.63
C ASP A 92 7.40 26.65 7.02
N ALA A 93 7.60 25.56 7.76
CA ALA A 93 8.12 24.30 7.23
C ALA A 93 7.23 23.75 6.12
N PHE A 94 5.91 23.76 6.33
CA PHE A 94 4.93 23.32 5.34
C PHE A 94 5.01 24.14 4.04
N ARG A 95 5.11 25.48 4.13
CA ARG A 95 5.25 26.37 2.96
C ARG A 95 6.56 26.11 2.22
N ALA A 96 7.68 26.02 2.94
CA ALA A 96 8.98 25.74 2.34
C ALA A 96 9.00 24.38 1.62
N LEU A 97 8.41 23.34 2.21
CA LEU A 97 8.25 22.04 1.56
C LEU A 97 7.41 22.13 0.27
N LYS A 98 6.31 22.91 0.27
CA LYS A 98 5.52 23.14 -0.94
C LYS A 98 6.30 23.86 -2.04
N ASP A 99 7.10 24.86 -1.68
CA ASP A 99 7.94 25.55 -2.64
C ASP A 99 9.01 24.63 -3.23
N ILE A 100 9.68 23.83 -2.39
CA ILE A 100 10.64 22.82 -2.84
C ILE A 100 9.97 21.79 -3.77
N GLN A 101 8.77 21.31 -3.44
CA GLN A 101 8.01 20.41 -4.31
C GLN A 101 7.78 21.03 -5.69
N ASN A 102 7.36 22.30 -5.73
CA ASN A 102 7.07 23.00 -6.97
C ASN A 102 8.33 23.17 -7.82
N TYR A 103 9.47 23.54 -7.22
CA TYR A 103 10.74 23.67 -7.94
C TYR A 103 11.26 22.32 -8.44
N LEU A 104 11.19 21.26 -7.64
CA LEU A 104 11.63 19.93 -8.06
C LEU A 104 10.69 19.30 -9.10
N ASN A 105 9.44 19.77 -9.21
CA ASN A 105 8.52 19.43 -10.29
C ASN A 105 8.60 20.41 -11.48
N THR A 106 9.68 21.16 -11.65
CA THR A 106 9.87 22.05 -12.81
C THR A 106 9.95 21.26 -14.12
N GLU A 107 9.23 21.74 -15.13
CA GLU A 107 9.22 21.20 -16.48
C GLU A 107 10.04 22.04 -17.46
N ALA A 108 10.68 21.37 -18.42
CA ALA A 108 11.25 21.97 -19.62
C ALA A 108 10.77 21.17 -20.85
N ASP A 109 10.11 21.83 -21.81
CA ASP A 109 9.56 21.18 -23.02
C ASP A 109 8.61 19.99 -22.72
N GLY A 110 7.75 20.15 -21.70
CA GLY A 110 6.80 19.12 -21.25
C GLY A 110 7.45 17.90 -20.61
N ARG A 111 8.68 18.06 -20.12
CA ARG A 111 9.47 17.00 -19.46
C ARG A 111 9.98 17.49 -18.11
N TYR A 112 9.75 16.73 -17.05
CA TYR A 112 10.31 17.02 -15.73
C TYR A 112 11.83 16.87 -15.74
N ILE A 113 12.53 17.88 -15.22
CA ILE A 113 14.00 17.94 -15.32
C ILE A 113 14.71 17.15 -14.21
N PHE A 114 14.04 16.93 -13.07
CA PHE A 114 14.57 16.26 -11.88
C PHE A 114 14.10 14.80 -11.71
N GLY A 115 13.34 14.24 -12.66
CA GLY A 115 12.83 12.85 -12.57
C GLY A 115 13.77 11.77 -13.12
N GLY A 116 14.99 12.12 -13.52
CA GLY A 116 15.93 11.20 -14.16
C GLY A 116 15.49 10.83 -15.59
N GLY A 117 15.27 9.54 -15.83
CA GLY A 117 14.66 8.98 -17.04
C GLY A 117 13.13 9.10 -17.07
N THR A 118 12.51 9.23 -15.90
CA THR A 118 11.05 9.36 -15.74
C THR A 118 10.64 10.81 -15.90
N VAL A 119 10.48 11.24 -17.15
CA VAL A 119 10.27 12.66 -17.50
C VAL A 119 8.80 13.06 -17.71
N ARG A 120 7.85 12.12 -17.69
CA ARG A 120 6.42 12.38 -17.99
C ARG A 120 5.49 12.30 -16.78
N THR A 121 6.06 12.13 -15.59
CA THR A 121 5.34 12.01 -14.32
C THR A 121 6.01 12.96 -13.33
N GLU A 122 5.22 13.67 -12.52
CA GLU A 122 5.74 14.53 -11.47
C GLU A 122 6.73 13.77 -10.59
N PRO A 123 8.00 14.20 -10.52
CA PRO A 123 9.05 13.45 -9.82
C PRO A 123 8.92 13.52 -8.31
N ILE A 124 8.33 14.58 -7.74
CA ILE A 124 8.16 14.75 -6.30
C ILE A 124 6.70 14.81 -5.92
N SER A 125 6.33 14.08 -4.87
CA SER A 125 5.02 14.19 -4.25
C SER A 125 5.12 13.95 -2.75
N PHE A 126 4.81 14.96 -1.96
CA PHE A 126 4.84 14.87 -0.49
C PHE A 126 3.52 14.45 0.15
N GLY A 127 2.43 14.36 -0.63
CA GLY A 127 1.09 14.08 -0.08
C GLY A 127 0.53 15.16 0.87
N LEU A 128 1.21 16.32 0.98
CA LEU A 128 0.83 17.39 1.89
C LEU A 128 -0.47 18.09 1.45
N SER A 129 -1.47 18.15 2.33
CA SER A 129 -2.70 18.93 2.13
C SER A 129 -2.81 20.07 3.14
N THR A 130 -2.70 19.76 4.42
CA THR A 130 -2.63 20.71 5.55
C THR A 130 -1.63 20.20 6.59
N VAL A 131 -1.24 21.07 7.54
CA VAL A 131 -0.39 20.69 8.68
C VAL A 131 -1.09 19.61 9.51
N SER A 132 -2.37 19.82 9.89
CA SER A 132 -3.16 18.87 10.66
C SER A 132 -3.31 17.50 9.97
N ALA A 133 -3.55 17.45 8.65
CA ALA A 133 -3.64 16.18 7.93
C ALA A 133 -2.30 15.43 7.85
N PHE A 134 -1.17 16.15 7.89
CA PHE A 134 0.14 15.53 8.02
C PHE A 134 0.34 14.99 9.44
N GLN A 135 0.02 15.79 10.46
CA GLN A 135 0.18 15.43 11.87
C GLN A 135 -0.75 14.29 12.32
N SER A 136 -1.92 14.13 11.69
CA SER A 136 -2.79 12.98 11.95
C SER A 136 -2.21 11.65 11.48
N ILE A 137 -1.23 11.69 10.56
CA ILE A 137 -0.46 10.52 10.15
C ILE A 137 0.84 10.43 10.95
N TYR A 138 1.56 11.55 11.08
CA TYR A 138 2.83 11.67 11.77
C TYR A 138 2.65 12.48 13.04
N ASP A 139 2.18 11.80 14.09
CA ASP A 139 1.94 12.41 15.39
C ASP A 139 3.25 12.73 16.14
N GLY A 140 4.38 12.19 15.69
CA GLY A 140 5.69 12.43 16.29
C GLY A 140 5.97 11.62 17.55
N ALA A 141 5.05 10.73 17.96
CA ALA A 141 5.19 9.81 19.09
C ALA A 141 5.05 8.36 18.61
N ARG A 142 3.81 7.92 18.30
CA ARG A 142 3.50 6.56 17.85
C ARG A 142 3.90 6.34 16.39
N VAL A 143 3.67 7.34 15.55
CA VAL A 143 4.07 7.35 14.14
C VAL A 143 4.98 8.55 13.89
N THR A 144 6.26 8.25 13.64
CA THR A 144 7.29 9.27 13.41
C THR A 144 7.68 9.33 11.95
N TYR A 145 7.99 10.53 11.47
CA TYR A 145 8.59 10.69 10.15
C TYR A 145 10.00 10.04 10.13
N PRO A 146 10.40 9.37 9.03
CA PRO A 146 11.70 8.69 8.95
C PRO A 146 12.87 9.62 9.26
N THR A 147 13.73 9.20 10.19
CA THR A 147 14.90 9.98 10.62
C THR A 147 16.16 9.66 9.83
N THR A 148 16.22 8.55 9.10
CA THR A 148 17.36 8.19 8.25
C THR A 148 16.99 8.32 6.78
N ARG A 149 17.99 8.59 5.94
CA ARG A 149 17.82 8.64 4.48
C ARG A 149 17.29 7.32 3.91
N GLU A 150 17.81 6.19 4.39
CA GLU A 150 17.41 4.86 3.90
C GLU A 150 15.91 4.66 4.11
N ALA A 151 15.42 4.86 5.34
CA ALA A 151 13.99 4.76 5.67
C ALA A 151 13.12 5.80 4.94
N HIS A 152 13.62 7.02 4.74
CA HIS A 152 12.88 8.09 4.05
C HIS A 152 12.68 7.82 2.55
N LEU A 153 13.57 7.02 1.94
CA LEU A 153 13.54 6.73 0.51
C LEU A 153 12.97 5.35 0.18
N GLU A 154 12.52 4.58 1.18
CA GLU A 154 11.89 3.29 0.98
C GLU A 154 10.68 3.39 0.05
N SER A 155 10.60 2.45 -0.88
CA SER A 155 9.51 2.37 -1.85
C SER A 155 9.31 0.91 -2.22
N PHE A 156 8.32 0.29 -1.60
CA PHE A 156 8.00 -1.11 -1.81
C PHE A 156 6.52 -1.38 -1.60
N SER A 157 6.06 -2.50 -2.14
CA SER A 157 4.76 -3.09 -1.85
C SER A 157 4.91 -4.59 -1.77
N ILE A 158 4.61 -5.14 -0.60
CA ILE A 158 4.67 -6.56 -0.28
C ILE A 158 3.24 -7.04 -0.04
N SER A 159 2.66 -7.69 -1.04
CA SER A 159 1.30 -8.25 -1.00
C SER A 159 1.26 -9.77 -0.99
N ARG A 160 2.44 -10.41 -0.95
CA ARG A 160 2.61 -11.87 -0.99
C ARG A 160 3.98 -12.30 -0.48
N SER A 161 4.07 -13.56 -0.10
CA SER A 161 5.33 -14.24 0.23
C SER A 161 6.28 -14.24 -0.97
N SER A 162 7.55 -13.96 -0.72
CA SER A 162 8.64 -13.92 -1.71
C SER A 162 9.12 -15.32 -2.10
N VAL A 163 8.78 -16.34 -1.32
CA VAL A 163 9.21 -17.73 -1.54
C VAL A 163 8.23 -18.45 -2.46
N ASP A 164 6.94 -18.34 -2.18
CA ASP A 164 5.90 -19.14 -2.84
C ASP A 164 4.75 -18.31 -3.41
N LEU A 165 4.86 -16.98 -3.38
CA LEU A 165 3.89 -16.03 -3.94
C LEU A 165 2.49 -16.11 -3.33
N ASN A 166 2.32 -16.77 -2.18
CA ASN A 166 1.04 -16.84 -1.48
C ASN A 166 0.64 -15.44 -0.96
N PRO A 167 -0.55 -14.90 -1.30
CA PRO A 167 -1.06 -13.63 -0.78
C PRO A 167 -1.45 -13.70 0.70
N ALA A 168 -1.69 -14.88 1.27
CA ALA A 168 -1.83 -15.07 2.70
C ALA A 168 -0.43 -15.29 3.31
N HIS A 169 0.23 -14.20 3.72
CA HIS A 169 1.66 -14.23 4.04
C HIS A 169 2.06 -13.57 5.35
N LEU A 170 1.11 -13.00 6.09
CA LEU A 170 1.36 -12.27 7.33
C LEU A 170 0.76 -12.97 8.53
N THR A 171 1.32 -12.75 9.71
CA THR A 171 0.63 -12.93 11.00
C THR A 171 1.07 -11.83 11.95
N PHE A 172 0.12 -11.27 12.69
CA PHE A 172 0.32 -10.16 13.62
C PHE A 172 0.32 -10.69 15.05
N GLU A 173 1.34 -10.30 15.80
CA GLU A 173 1.50 -10.64 17.22
C GLU A 173 1.63 -9.34 18.02
N GLN A 174 0.70 -9.13 18.94
CA GLN A 174 0.79 -8.06 19.91
C GLN A 174 1.79 -8.49 20.99
N THR A 175 2.85 -7.70 21.23
CA THR A 175 3.96 -8.12 22.12
C THR A 175 3.94 -7.32 23.42
N ASP A 176 2.80 -7.29 24.11
CA ASP A 176 2.61 -6.32 25.18
C ASP A 176 2.81 -6.89 26.59
N ALA A 177 3.99 -6.56 27.10
CA ALA A 177 4.37 -6.45 28.50
C ALA A 177 5.05 -5.08 28.75
N GLY A 178 4.47 -4.00 28.19
CA GLY A 178 5.02 -2.63 28.30
C GLY A 178 6.24 -2.36 27.42
N THR A 179 6.41 -3.06 26.30
CA THR A 179 7.57 -2.89 25.41
C THR A 179 7.41 -1.77 24.38
N GLY A 180 6.16 -1.31 24.15
CA GLY A 180 5.83 -0.32 23.13
C GLY A 180 5.99 -0.84 21.69
N LYS A 181 5.89 -2.16 21.49
CA LYS A 181 6.17 -2.82 20.21
C LYS A 181 5.24 -3.99 19.95
N SER A 182 4.84 -4.13 18.69
CA SER A 182 4.14 -5.30 18.19
C SER A 182 4.88 -5.88 16.99
N ARG A 183 4.66 -7.15 16.72
CA ARG A 183 5.42 -7.90 15.72
C ARG A 183 4.55 -8.25 14.53
N ILE A 184 5.15 -8.11 13.35
CA ILE A 184 4.60 -8.58 12.09
C ILE A 184 5.53 -9.68 11.58
N ASN A 185 5.01 -10.89 11.54
CA ASN A 185 5.72 -12.05 11.01
C ASN A 185 5.30 -12.32 9.58
N THR A 186 6.18 -12.98 8.82
CA THR A 186 5.82 -13.56 7.52
C THR A 186 5.78 -15.08 7.57
N THR A 187 4.94 -15.69 6.73
CA THR A 187 4.97 -17.14 6.48
C THR A 187 6.13 -17.55 5.55
N ALA A 188 6.79 -16.60 4.89
CA ALA A 188 7.92 -16.87 4.03
C ALA A 188 9.11 -17.41 4.85
N SER A 189 9.71 -18.51 4.38
CA SER A 189 10.82 -19.16 5.09
C SER A 189 12.16 -18.42 5.00
N SER A 190 12.23 -17.28 4.30
CA SER A 190 13.47 -16.48 4.18
C SER A 190 13.22 -15.04 3.74
N GLY A 191 13.86 -14.08 4.42
CA GLY A 191 14.31 -12.81 3.84
C GLY A 191 13.25 -11.78 3.42
N GLN A 192 11.96 -12.02 3.67
CA GLN A 192 10.86 -11.16 3.19
C GLN A 192 11.07 -9.68 3.52
N PHE A 193 11.49 -9.41 4.75
CA PHE A 193 11.63 -8.06 5.29
C PHE A 193 13.09 -7.59 5.40
N GLN A 194 14.06 -8.37 4.91
CA GLN A 194 15.49 -8.11 5.14
C GLN A 194 15.96 -6.75 4.59
N ASN A 195 15.29 -6.23 3.56
CA ASN A 195 15.65 -4.96 2.93
C ASN A 195 14.87 -3.76 3.46
N ILE A 196 14.05 -3.93 4.51
CA ILE A 196 13.34 -2.80 5.13
C ILE A 196 14.28 -2.14 6.13
N ALA A 197 14.45 -0.82 6.04
CA ALA A 197 15.18 -0.06 7.04
C ALA A 197 14.37 0.17 8.34
N ALA A 198 15.02 0.12 9.49
CA ALA A 198 14.42 0.60 10.74
C ALA A 198 14.15 2.11 10.67
N GLY A 199 13.03 2.57 11.26
CA GLY A 199 12.52 3.93 11.15
C GLY A 199 11.65 4.18 9.91
N THR A 200 11.45 3.18 9.05
CA THR A 200 10.55 3.29 7.89
C THR A 200 9.10 3.39 8.37
N THR A 201 8.36 4.32 7.79
CA THR A 201 6.90 4.37 7.95
C THR A 201 6.25 3.46 6.92
N ILE A 202 5.49 2.48 7.39
CA ILE A 202 4.80 1.51 6.56
C ILE A 202 3.28 1.67 6.69
N THR A 203 2.57 1.32 5.63
CA THR A 203 1.11 1.16 5.62
C THR A 203 0.77 -0.31 5.48
N ILE A 204 -0.10 -0.80 6.37
CA ILE A 204 -0.75 -2.10 6.30
C ILE A 204 -2.16 -1.86 5.75
N ALA A 205 -2.55 -2.64 4.74
CA ALA A 205 -3.86 -2.53 4.12
C ALA A 205 -4.39 -3.88 3.63
N GLY A 206 -5.71 -4.04 3.64
CA GLY A 206 -6.40 -5.21 3.12
C GLY A 206 -6.23 -6.44 3.99
N THR A 207 -6.01 -6.25 5.30
CA THR A 207 -6.08 -7.33 6.29
C THR A 207 -7.50 -7.80 6.49
N VAL A 208 -7.66 -9.03 6.96
CA VAL A 208 -8.97 -9.64 7.25
C VAL A 208 -9.73 -8.77 8.26
N GLY A 209 -10.93 -8.29 7.89
CA GLY A 209 -11.75 -7.41 8.73
C GLY A 209 -11.14 -6.02 8.96
N GLY A 210 -10.03 -5.68 8.29
CA GLY A 210 -9.31 -4.42 8.42
C GLY A 210 -8.73 -4.13 9.81
N VAL A 211 -8.72 -5.11 10.72
CA VAL A 211 -8.41 -4.90 12.15
C VAL A 211 -6.98 -4.38 12.36
N ASN A 212 -6.04 -4.77 11.49
CA ASN A 212 -4.64 -4.37 11.54
C ASN A 212 -4.25 -3.37 10.44
N ASP A 213 -5.23 -2.84 9.69
CA ASP A 213 -4.96 -1.83 8.68
C ASP A 213 -4.60 -0.50 9.35
N GLY A 214 -3.55 0.16 8.86
CA GLY A 214 -3.06 1.39 9.48
C GLY A 214 -1.64 1.77 9.08
N VAL A 215 -1.12 2.83 9.70
CA VAL A 215 0.23 3.34 9.47
C VAL A 215 1.08 3.09 10.69
N TYR A 216 2.27 2.52 10.52
CA TYR A 216 3.15 2.12 11.61
C TYR A 216 4.59 2.53 11.34
N THR A 217 5.36 2.79 12.40
CA THR A 217 6.82 2.99 12.29
C THR A 217 7.53 1.68 12.59
N VAL A 218 8.38 1.22 11.69
CA VAL A 218 9.25 0.05 11.90
C VAL A 218 10.29 0.41 12.96
N ASP A 219 10.29 -0.32 14.07
CA ASP A 219 11.27 -0.15 15.14
C ASP A 219 12.52 -0.99 14.87
N SER A 220 12.34 -2.26 14.51
CA SER A 220 13.45 -3.16 14.21
C SER A 220 13.06 -4.23 13.18
N VAL A 221 14.08 -4.80 12.55
CA VAL A 221 13.93 -5.83 11.52
C VAL A 221 14.79 -7.03 11.91
N ASP A 222 14.21 -8.22 11.79
CA ASP A 222 14.93 -9.48 12.00
C ASP A 222 16.14 -9.57 11.05
N PRO A 223 17.34 -9.98 11.53
CA PRO A 223 18.51 -10.15 10.66
C PRO A 223 18.30 -11.14 9.50
N ASN A 224 17.39 -12.11 9.63
CA ASN A 224 17.03 -13.05 8.56
C ASN A 224 15.78 -12.61 7.76
N GLY A 225 15.19 -11.46 8.09
CA GLY A 225 14.03 -10.87 7.42
C GLY A 225 12.72 -11.64 7.61
N LEU A 226 12.59 -12.41 8.69
CA LEU A 226 11.38 -13.22 8.96
C LEU A 226 10.28 -12.46 9.71
N TRP A 227 10.63 -11.37 10.38
CA TRP A 227 9.69 -10.51 11.10
C TRP A 227 10.22 -9.08 11.21
N ILE A 228 9.31 -8.16 11.49
CA ILE A 228 9.60 -6.78 11.86
C ILE A 228 8.85 -6.45 13.15
N ASP A 229 9.48 -5.69 14.03
CA ASP A 229 8.79 -5.07 15.16
C ASP A 229 8.41 -3.64 14.76
N VAL A 230 7.15 -3.28 14.98
CA VAL A 230 6.60 -1.94 14.76
C VAL A 230 6.32 -1.27 16.10
N ARG A 231 6.45 0.04 16.16
CA ARG A 231 6.07 0.83 17.34
C ARG A 231 4.57 0.77 17.54
N THR A 232 4.18 0.50 18.77
CA THR A 232 2.79 0.49 19.22
C THR A 232 2.70 1.11 20.60
N GLU A 233 1.54 1.64 20.94
CA GLU A 233 1.23 2.24 22.22
C GLU A 233 -0.20 1.86 22.61
N GLN A 234 -0.33 1.30 23.81
CA GLN A 234 -1.58 0.83 24.40
C GLN A 234 -1.37 0.70 25.91
N LEU A 235 -2.43 0.85 26.68
CA LEU A 235 -2.43 0.53 28.11
C LEU A 235 -2.23 -0.97 28.34
N THR A 236 -1.89 -1.33 29.57
CA THR A 236 -1.93 -2.69 30.09
C THR A 236 -3.01 -2.77 31.16
N ASP A 237 -3.75 -3.88 31.20
CA ASP A 237 -4.76 -4.09 32.24
C ASP A 237 -4.13 -3.97 33.63
N GLU A 238 -4.67 -3.08 34.46
CA GLU A 238 -4.16 -2.86 35.81
C GLU A 238 -5.26 -2.34 36.74
N GLY A 239 -5.40 -2.99 37.90
CA GLY A 239 -6.46 -2.69 38.87
C GLY A 239 -7.82 -3.25 38.50
N THR A 240 -8.73 -3.24 39.48
CA THR A 240 -10.16 -3.57 39.30
C THR A 240 -10.97 -2.63 40.17
N ALA A 241 -12.30 -2.55 39.95
CA ALA A 241 -13.17 -1.73 40.81
C ALA A 241 -13.07 -2.11 42.31
N LEU A 242 -12.70 -3.36 42.63
CA LEU A 242 -12.50 -3.84 43.99
C LEU A 242 -11.08 -3.62 44.54
N VAL A 243 -10.09 -3.50 43.66
CA VAL A 243 -8.67 -3.28 43.98
C VAL A 243 -8.11 -2.26 42.99
N PRO A 244 -8.44 -0.96 43.16
CA PRO A 244 -8.00 0.07 42.23
C PRO A 244 -6.52 0.41 42.41
N ILE A 245 -5.97 1.09 41.40
CA ILE A 245 -4.61 1.61 41.40
C ILE A 245 -4.62 3.07 41.82
N PHE A 246 -3.80 3.41 42.80
CA PHE A 246 -3.57 4.80 43.22
C PHE A 246 -2.54 5.44 42.30
N ALA A 247 -3.00 6.17 41.28
CA ALA A 247 -2.15 6.78 40.26
C ALA A 247 -2.00 8.30 40.45
N GLU A 248 -0.84 8.82 40.05
CA GLU A 248 -0.58 10.25 39.92
C GLU A 248 -0.68 10.65 38.44
N PHE A 249 -1.44 11.70 38.16
CA PHE A 249 -1.60 12.30 36.85
C PHE A 249 -0.95 13.68 36.84
N SER A 250 -0.13 13.96 35.83
CA SER A 250 0.44 15.28 35.57
C SER A 250 0.14 15.71 34.14
N TYR A 251 -0.31 16.93 33.94
CA TYR A 251 -0.69 17.44 32.62
C TYR A 251 -0.45 18.95 32.51
N PRO A 252 -0.27 19.50 31.30
CA PRO A 252 -0.11 20.93 31.09
C PRO A 252 -1.37 21.70 31.50
N ASP A 253 -1.20 22.86 32.13
CA ASP A 253 -2.30 23.75 32.46
C ASP A 253 -2.96 24.26 31.17
N PRO A 254 -4.29 24.18 31.04
CA PRO A 254 -5.00 24.64 29.83
C PRO A 254 -4.83 26.14 29.56
N GLU A 255 -4.58 26.94 30.60
CA GLU A 255 -4.35 28.39 30.48
C GLU A 255 -2.89 28.73 30.16
N ASP A 256 -1.93 27.86 30.51
CA ASP A 256 -0.51 27.98 30.18
C ASP A 256 0.17 26.61 30.09
N LEU A 257 0.34 26.11 28.86
CA LEU A 257 0.91 24.78 28.56
C LEU A 257 2.35 24.57 29.10
N ARG A 258 3.00 25.63 29.59
CA ARG A 258 4.32 25.57 30.23
C ARG A 258 4.27 25.18 31.70
N VAL A 259 3.10 25.32 32.34
CA VAL A 259 2.88 24.96 33.73
C VAL A 259 2.30 23.56 33.79
N MET A 260 2.80 22.72 34.70
CA MET A 260 2.25 21.38 34.91
C MET A 260 1.37 21.37 36.17
N THR A 261 0.17 20.81 36.03
CA THR A 261 -0.75 20.51 37.13
C THR A 261 -0.66 19.03 37.44
N SER A 262 -0.72 18.65 38.72
CA SER A 262 -0.74 17.24 39.14
C SER A 262 -1.78 16.97 40.22
N PHE A 263 -2.37 15.78 40.18
CA PHE A 263 -3.24 15.25 41.22
C PHE A 263 -3.17 13.72 41.26
N THR A 264 -3.73 13.12 42.32
CA THR A 264 -3.77 11.67 42.49
C THR A 264 -5.21 11.18 42.64
N THR A 265 -5.53 10.05 42.04
CA THR A 265 -6.85 9.41 42.20
C THR A 265 -6.77 7.89 42.01
N ASP A 266 -7.78 7.19 42.52
CA ASP A 266 -7.94 5.75 42.34
C ASP A 266 -8.57 5.47 40.97
N VAL A 267 -7.91 4.62 40.17
CA VAL A 267 -8.33 4.29 38.80
C VAL A 267 -8.17 2.80 38.49
N THR A 268 -8.79 2.37 37.40
CA THR A 268 -8.52 1.10 36.71
C THR A 268 -8.08 1.38 35.28
N PHE A 269 -7.20 0.52 34.75
CA PHE A 269 -6.71 0.59 33.38
C PHE A 269 -7.28 -0.58 32.59
N ASP A 270 -8.00 -0.29 31.51
CA ASP A 270 -8.46 -1.27 30.52
C ASP A 270 -7.64 -1.11 29.24
N ARG A 271 -6.89 -2.16 28.94
CA ARG A 271 -6.06 -2.27 27.74
C ARG A 271 -6.90 -2.27 26.47
N ARG A 272 -8.01 -2.99 26.43
CA ARG A 272 -8.78 -3.25 25.19
C ARG A 272 -9.41 -1.97 24.67
N THR A 273 -9.94 -1.16 25.57
CA THR A 273 -10.55 0.13 25.22
C THR A 273 -9.57 1.29 25.32
N ASN A 274 -8.36 1.07 25.84
CA ASN A 274 -7.41 2.13 26.22
C ASN A 274 -8.01 3.17 27.15
N THR A 275 -8.86 2.70 28.07
CA THR A 275 -9.59 3.56 29.00
C THR A 275 -8.97 3.47 30.38
N ILE A 276 -8.82 4.64 30.99
CA ILE A 276 -8.54 4.83 32.40
C ILE A 276 -9.86 5.25 33.05
N THR A 277 -10.41 4.38 33.88
CA THR A 277 -11.69 4.63 34.57
C THR A 277 -11.43 5.02 36.01
N ALA A 278 -11.90 6.20 36.41
CA ALA A 278 -11.84 6.65 37.78
C ALA A 278 -12.88 5.95 38.66
N ILE A 279 -12.49 5.63 39.90
CA ILE A 279 -13.41 5.05 40.89
C ILE A 279 -14.46 6.06 41.35
N ASN A 280 -14.08 7.33 41.44
CA ASN A 280 -14.99 8.42 41.78
C ASN A 280 -15.35 9.20 40.52
N THR A 281 -16.64 9.40 40.29
CA THR A 281 -17.15 10.22 39.19
C THR A 281 -16.50 11.60 39.17
N ASP A 282 -16.20 12.10 37.97
CA ASP A 282 -15.59 13.41 37.68
C ASP A 282 -14.14 13.58 38.21
N ALA A 283 -13.49 12.53 38.72
CA ALA A 283 -12.14 12.66 39.28
C ALA A 283 -11.06 12.98 38.23
N LEU A 284 -11.34 12.77 36.94
CA LEU A 284 -10.45 13.08 35.82
C LEU A 284 -10.90 14.31 35.01
N ASP A 285 -12.00 14.98 35.39
CA ASP A 285 -12.64 16.07 34.62
C ASP A 285 -11.69 17.26 34.33
N ALA A 286 -10.69 17.45 35.18
CA ALA A 286 -9.73 18.53 35.03
C ALA A 286 -8.72 18.34 33.87
N ILE A 287 -8.63 17.15 33.28
CA ILE A 287 -7.70 16.81 32.20
C ILE A 287 -8.33 17.12 30.83
N PRO A 288 -7.75 18.00 30.00
CA PRO A 288 -8.31 18.29 28.67
C PRO A 288 -8.09 17.18 27.65
N GLU A 289 -9.05 17.02 26.73
CA GLU A 289 -8.87 16.23 25.50
C GLU A 289 -7.77 16.83 24.62
N GLY A 290 -7.01 15.98 23.94
CA GLY A 290 -5.86 16.35 23.10
C GLY A 290 -4.59 16.71 23.87
N SER A 291 -4.67 16.88 25.20
CA SER A 291 -3.49 17.19 26.02
C SER A 291 -2.64 15.95 26.30
N MET A 292 -1.33 16.16 26.45
CA MET A 292 -0.43 15.15 27.01
C MET A 292 -0.69 14.99 28.50
N ILE A 293 -0.82 13.75 28.95
CA ILE A 293 -0.78 13.36 30.36
C ILE A 293 0.49 12.56 30.64
N THR A 294 0.98 12.63 31.87
CA THR A 294 1.99 11.73 32.42
C THR A 294 1.39 10.99 33.60
N ILE A 295 1.48 9.67 33.55
CA ILE A 295 0.96 8.75 34.56
C ILE A 295 2.13 8.19 35.36
N ALA A 296 2.00 8.21 36.69
CA ALA A 296 2.98 7.64 37.61
C ALA A 296 2.28 6.87 38.75
N GLY A 297 3.05 6.06 39.49
CA GLY A 297 2.53 5.30 40.64
C GLY A 297 1.89 3.95 40.28
N THR A 298 1.90 3.57 39.01
CA THR A 298 1.38 2.29 38.51
C THR A 298 2.51 1.27 38.30
N THR A 299 2.15 0.02 38.00
CA THR A 299 3.11 -1.04 37.70
C THR A 299 3.47 -1.07 36.22
N ASN A 300 2.45 -0.98 35.35
CA ASN A 300 2.60 -1.25 33.91
C ASN A 300 2.28 -0.04 33.02
N ASN A 301 1.66 1.01 33.57
CA ASN A 301 1.11 2.13 32.80
C ASN A 301 1.80 3.47 33.10
N ASN A 302 3.02 3.45 33.65
CA ASN A 302 3.79 4.67 33.85
C ASN A 302 4.33 5.14 32.51
N GLY A 303 4.07 6.39 32.15
CA GLY A 303 4.43 6.92 30.84
C GLY A 303 3.72 8.22 30.52
N SER A 304 4.02 8.75 29.34
CA SER A 304 3.31 9.87 28.76
C SER A 304 2.35 9.36 27.71
N PHE A 305 1.19 10.00 27.59
CA PHE A 305 0.16 9.63 26.62
C PHE A 305 -0.58 10.88 26.17
N THR A 306 -1.12 10.89 24.95
CA THR A 306 -2.06 11.93 24.51
C THR A 306 -3.49 11.49 24.84
N VAL A 307 -4.32 12.40 25.36
CA VAL A 307 -5.72 12.11 25.68
C VAL A 307 -6.57 12.16 24.41
N ALA A 308 -7.23 11.05 24.08
CA ALA A 308 -8.16 10.98 22.95
C ALA A 308 -9.55 11.56 23.31
N SER A 309 -10.08 11.20 24.47
CA SER A 309 -11.35 11.72 24.98
C SER A 309 -11.40 11.65 26.50
N ASN A 310 -12.20 12.50 27.13
CA ASN A 310 -12.39 12.50 28.58
C ASN A 310 -13.80 12.97 28.96
N ASP A 311 -14.56 12.13 29.65
CA ASP A 311 -15.87 12.50 30.21
C ASP A 311 -15.84 12.78 31.72
N GLY A 312 -14.64 12.81 32.30
CA GLY A 312 -14.38 13.04 33.70
C GLY A 312 -14.33 11.77 34.55
N THR A 313 -14.96 10.68 34.11
CA THR A 313 -14.86 9.37 34.76
C THR A 313 -13.99 8.43 33.92
N ASP A 314 -14.24 8.37 32.61
CA ASP A 314 -13.51 7.59 31.63
C ASP A 314 -12.63 8.51 30.79
N LEU A 315 -11.32 8.29 30.89
CA LEU A 315 -10.31 8.95 30.08
C LEU A 315 -9.75 7.93 29.10
N VAL A 316 -9.91 8.17 27.80
CA VAL A 316 -9.34 7.33 26.75
C VAL A 316 -8.05 7.96 26.25
N ILE A 317 -6.98 7.16 26.17
CA ILE A 317 -5.73 7.61 25.55
C ILE A 317 -5.72 7.32 24.05
N GLU A 318 -5.03 8.17 23.31
CA GLU A 318 -4.65 7.88 21.95
C GLU A 318 -3.78 6.61 21.91
N SER A 319 -3.87 5.85 20.82
CA SER A 319 -3.15 4.58 20.73
C SER A 319 -2.84 4.17 19.32
N GLN A 320 -1.88 3.25 19.18
CA GLN A 320 -1.54 2.61 17.91
C GLN A 320 -1.19 1.18 18.25
N ARG A 321 -1.96 0.20 17.80
CA ARG A 321 -1.76 -1.20 18.20
C ARG A 321 -1.95 -2.14 17.03
N LEU A 322 -1.39 -3.34 17.17
CA LEU A 322 -1.80 -4.49 16.38
C LEU A 322 -2.68 -5.38 17.25
N VAL A 323 -3.69 -5.98 16.64
CA VAL A 323 -4.49 -7.03 17.22
C VAL A 323 -3.91 -8.37 16.77
N SER A 324 -3.65 -9.26 17.73
CA SER A 324 -3.07 -10.56 17.40
C SER A 324 -4.02 -11.36 16.52
N ASP A 325 -3.57 -11.80 15.36
CA ASP A 325 -4.39 -12.59 14.43
C ASP A 325 -3.73 -13.91 14.03
N GLY A 326 -2.68 -14.32 14.74
CA GLY A 326 -1.95 -15.55 14.48
C GLY A 326 -0.54 -15.49 15.06
N GLY A 327 0.10 -16.64 15.27
CA GLY A 327 1.44 -16.72 15.83
C GLY A 327 1.56 -17.60 17.07
N ALA A 328 2.77 -17.74 17.61
CA ALA A 328 3.08 -18.68 18.69
C ALA A 328 2.34 -18.36 20.01
N ASN A 329 1.89 -17.11 20.15
CA ASN A 329 1.16 -16.59 21.31
C ASN A 329 -0.34 -16.38 21.06
N SER A 330 -0.89 -16.89 19.95
CA SER A 330 -2.33 -16.76 19.67
C SER A 330 -3.19 -17.37 20.78
N THR A 331 -4.27 -16.67 21.15
CA THR A 331 -5.18 -17.05 22.23
C THR A 331 -5.80 -18.43 21.95
N LEU A 332 -5.33 -19.42 22.71
CA LEU A 332 -5.91 -20.75 22.80
C LEU A 332 -6.39 -20.95 24.22
N GLU A 333 -7.70 -20.92 24.40
CA GLU A 333 -8.30 -21.15 25.69
C GLU A 333 -8.88 -22.57 25.76
N VAL A 334 -8.27 -23.40 26.59
CA VAL A 334 -8.77 -24.75 26.88
C VAL A 334 -9.66 -24.68 28.11
N LEU A 335 -10.93 -25.05 27.94
CA LEU A 335 -11.91 -25.07 29.01
C LEU A 335 -11.64 -26.24 29.96
N GLY A 336 -11.76 -25.97 31.25
CA GLY A 336 -11.72 -26.99 32.31
C GLY A 336 -12.70 -26.63 33.41
N GLY A 337 -13.00 -27.58 34.31
CA GLY A 337 -14.09 -27.44 35.29
C GLY A 337 -14.05 -26.21 36.23
N ALA A 338 -12.95 -25.47 36.29
CA ALA A 338 -12.86 -24.20 37.03
C ALA A 338 -13.32 -22.97 36.20
N ASN A 339 -13.28 -23.03 34.87
CA ASN A 339 -13.57 -21.95 33.92
C ASN A 339 -14.63 -22.42 32.91
N PRO A 340 -15.91 -22.48 33.30
CA PRO A 340 -16.98 -22.91 32.41
C PRO A 340 -17.31 -21.82 31.38
N LEU A 341 -17.66 -22.20 30.15
CA LEU A 341 -18.31 -21.27 29.21
C LEU A 341 -19.80 -21.32 29.38
N THR A 342 -20.40 -20.14 29.42
CA THR A 342 -21.84 -19.96 29.38
C THR A 342 -22.23 -19.31 28.06
N PHE A 343 -23.05 -20.00 27.26
CA PHE A 343 -23.70 -19.46 26.07
C PHE A 343 -24.99 -18.78 26.50
N SER A 344 -25.15 -17.52 26.11
CA SER A 344 -26.27 -16.67 26.51
C SER A 344 -26.85 -16.00 25.27
N VAL A 345 -28.06 -16.38 24.88
CA VAL A 345 -28.70 -15.89 23.65
C VAL A 345 -29.50 -14.63 23.92
N GLY A 346 -29.29 -13.59 23.11
CA GLY A 346 -30.06 -12.35 23.13
C GLY A 346 -29.87 -11.46 24.37
N THR A 347 -28.76 -11.60 25.10
CA THR A 347 -28.51 -10.85 26.34
C THR A 347 -27.59 -9.64 26.17
N GLY A 348 -27.03 -9.44 24.99
CA GLY A 348 -26.22 -8.27 24.64
C GLY A 348 -26.99 -6.95 24.71
N PRO A 349 -26.27 -5.80 24.73
CA PRO A 349 -26.88 -4.47 24.82
C PRO A 349 -27.97 -4.18 23.77
N ASN A 350 -27.86 -4.80 22.58
CA ASN A 350 -28.84 -4.69 21.50
C ASN A 350 -29.50 -6.04 21.17
N GLY A 351 -29.46 -7.00 22.11
CA GLY A 351 -29.99 -8.35 21.91
C GLY A 351 -29.05 -9.28 21.14
N GLU A 352 -27.75 -9.01 21.13
CA GLU A 352 -26.73 -9.91 20.60
C GLU A 352 -26.50 -11.12 21.52
N ASP A 353 -25.96 -12.19 20.95
CA ASP A 353 -25.57 -13.38 21.69
C ASP A 353 -24.22 -13.19 22.39
N GLN A 354 -24.06 -13.81 23.55
CA GLN A 354 -22.90 -13.63 24.41
C GLN A 354 -22.29 -14.96 24.88
N ILE A 355 -20.97 -14.97 25.00
CA ILE A 355 -20.21 -16.05 25.65
C ILE A 355 -19.59 -15.48 26.91
N ILE A 356 -19.90 -16.10 28.05
CA ILE A 356 -19.47 -15.62 29.36
C ILE A 356 -18.57 -16.68 30.00
N THR A 357 -17.42 -16.26 30.49
CA THR A 357 -16.47 -17.08 31.26
C THR A 357 -16.06 -16.34 32.54
N ASN A 358 -15.35 -17.01 33.46
CA ASN A 358 -14.83 -16.36 34.68
C ASN A 358 -13.57 -15.51 34.40
N THR A 359 -13.05 -14.82 35.44
CA THR A 359 -11.96 -13.85 35.28
C THR A 359 -10.65 -14.46 34.75
N ALA A 360 -9.94 -13.69 33.91
CA ALA A 360 -8.65 -13.97 33.27
C ALA A 360 -8.66 -14.86 32.01
N THR A 361 -9.84 -15.24 31.52
CA THR A 361 -10.03 -15.96 30.26
C THR A 361 -10.57 -15.01 29.18
N PHE A 362 -10.10 -15.11 27.93
CA PHE A 362 -10.30 -14.12 26.85
C PHE A 362 -9.71 -12.71 27.08
N GLY A 363 -8.77 -12.58 28.00
CA GLY A 363 -7.97 -11.37 28.30
C GLY A 363 -7.50 -10.59 27.05
N THR A 364 -7.04 -11.34 26.07
CA THR A 364 -6.36 -10.84 24.88
C THR A 364 -7.25 -10.77 23.65
N LEU A 365 -8.55 -11.10 23.78
CA LEU A 365 -9.49 -10.96 22.69
C LEU A 365 -9.97 -9.51 22.57
N GLU A 366 -10.10 -9.05 21.33
CA GLU A 366 -10.54 -7.72 20.93
C GLU A 366 -11.64 -7.83 19.86
N ALA A 367 -12.38 -6.73 19.66
CA ALA A 367 -13.42 -6.65 18.64
C ALA A 367 -12.87 -6.91 17.22
N GLY A 368 -13.66 -7.55 16.37
CA GLY A 368 -13.30 -7.92 15.00
C GLY A 368 -12.53 -9.23 14.88
N GLN A 369 -11.95 -9.75 15.96
CA GLN A 369 -11.33 -11.08 15.94
C GLN A 369 -12.37 -12.18 15.82
N ARG A 370 -11.96 -13.29 15.20
CA ARG A 370 -12.79 -14.48 15.08
C ARG A 370 -12.32 -15.56 16.03
N ILE A 371 -13.27 -16.28 16.61
CA ILE A 371 -13.02 -17.40 17.50
C ILE A 371 -13.70 -18.66 16.97
N LYS A 372 -13.00 -19.79 17.05
CA LYS A 372 -13.58 -21.11 16.79
C LYS A 372 -13.82 -21.83 18.11
N ILE A 373 -15.05 -22.27 18.32
CA ILE A 373 -15.43 -23.10 19.45
C ILE A 373 -15.28 -24.56 19.04
N ASN A 374 -14.56 -25.37 19.81
CA ASN A 374 -14.34 -26.78 19.54
C ASN A 374 -14.49 -27.63 20.79
N ASN A 375 -14.76 -28.92 20.63
CA ASN A 375 -14.80 -29.94 21.68
C ASN A 375 -15.79 -29.65 22.81
N THR A 376 -16.84 -28.84 22.55
CA THR A 376 -17.89 -28.55 23.53
C THR A 376 -18.97 -29.63 23.54
N ASN A 377 -19.04 -30.49 22.51
CA ASN A 377 -20.13 -31.43 22.27
C ASN A 377 -21.53 -30.77 22.22
N THR A 378 -21.57 -29.48 21.89
CA THR A 378 -22.80 -28.69 21.68
C THR A 378 -22.98 -28.39 20.19
N GLU A 379 -24.12 -27.83 19.80
CA GLU A 379 -24.31 -27.32 18.44
C GLU A 379 -23.41 -26.11 18.12
N ASN A 380 -22.67 -25.58 19.11
CA ASN A 380 -21.65 -24.57 18.87
C ASN A 380 -20.28 -25.18 18.52
N ASP A 381 -20.12 -26.51 18.61
CA ASP A 381 -18.87 -27.19 18.30
C ASP A 381 -18.54 -27.10 16.80
N GLY A 382 -17.34 -26.63 16.47
CA GLY A 382 -16.89 -26.36 15.12
C GLY A 382 -17.31 -24.99 14.56
N LYS A 383 -18.20 -24.24 15.24
CA LYS A 383 -18.64 -22.93 14.76
C LYS A 383 -17.57 -21.85 14.97
N ILE A 384 -17.51 -20.92 14.02
CA ILE A 384 -16.67 -19.73 14.08
C ILE A 384 -17.59 -18.53 14.32
N PHE A 385 -17.23 -17.72 15.31
CA PHE A 385 -17.94 -16.49 15.65
C PHE A 385 -17.01 -15.29 15.57
N THR A 386 -17.60 -14.12 15.36
CA THR A 386 -16.92 -12.82 15.31
C THR A 386 -17.18 -12.09 16.60
N VAL A 387 -16.12 -11.68 17.28
CA VAL A 387 -16.18 -10.92 18.52
C VAL A 387 -16.61 -9.50 18.18
N GLN A 388 -17.77 -9.06 18.67
CA GLN A 388 -18.22 -7.68 18.57
C GLN A 388 -17.61 -6.81 19.66
N SER A 389 -17.57 -7.32 20.89
CA SER A 389 -16.95 -6.62 22.03
C SER A 389 -16.55 -7.60 23.13
N VAL A 390 -15.64 -7.16 23.99
CA VAL A 390 -15.20 -7.89 25.17
C VAL A 390 -15.33 -6.97 26.37
N ALA A 391 -15.97 -7.46 27.43
CA ALA A 391 -16.09 -6.76 28.70
C ALA A 391 -15.55 -7.64 29.83
N ASP A 392 -14.70 -7.09 30.70
CA ASP A 392 -14.19 -7.74 31.90
C ASP A 392 -14.62 -6.95 33.13
N ASP A 393 -15.47 -7.54 33.98
CA ASP A 393 -15.96 -6.90 35.20
C ASP A 393 -15.14 -7.27 36.45
N GLY A 394 -14.02 -8.00 36.28
CA GLY A 394 -13.19 -8.52 37.36
C GLY A 394 -13.73 -9.81 38.01
N ALA A 395 -14.92 -10.27 37.64
CA ALA A 395 -15.47 -11.57 38.01
C ALA A 395 -15.71 -12.48 36.78
N ASN A 396 -16.13 -11.90 35.66
CA ASN A 396 -16.43 -12.57 34.41
C ASN A 396 -15.89 -11.77 33.22
N VAL A 397 -15.52 -12.50 32.18
CA VAL A 397 -15.26 -11.93 30.86
C VAL A 397 -16.41 -12.30 29.95
N THR A 398 -17.06 -11.29 29.38
CA THR A 398 -18.20 -11.42 28.47
C THR A 398 -17.76 -11.04 27.06
N LEU A 399 -17.82 -12.01 26.15
CA LEU A 399 -17.70 -11.80 24.72
C LEU A 399 -19.10 -11.56 24.17
N THR A 400 -19.35 -10.40 23.57
CA THR A 400 -20.55 -10.17 22.76
C THR A 400 -20.21 -10.51 21.32
N LEU A 401 -21.05 -11.30 20.66
CA LEU A 401 -20.86 -11.75 19.29
C LEU A 401 -21.53 -10.82 18.29
N ALA A 402 -21.15 -10.91 17.01
CA ALA A 402 -21.79 -10.13 15.96
C ALA A 402 -23.31 -10.40 15.90
N SER A 403 -24.08 -9.35 15.65
CA SER A 403 -25.56 -9.37 15.74
C SER A 403 -26.27 -10.29 14.75
N ASP A 404 -25.57 -10.70 13.69
CA ASP A 404 -26.06 -11.61 12.65
C ASP A 404 -25.63 -13.07 12.87
N GLU A 405 -24.86 -13.34 13.93
CA GLU A 405 -24.47 -14.67 14.33
C GLU A 405 -25.38 -15.17 15.48
N SER A 406 -25.55 -16.49 15.60
CA SER A 406 -26.40 -17.08 16.64
C SER A 406 -25.73 -18.26 17.32
N LEU A 407 -25.70 -18.20 18.66
CA LEU A 407 -25.35 -19.28 19.55
C LEU A 407 -26.54 -20.23 19.75
N ASP A 408 -26.20 -21.47 20.03
CA ASP A 408 -27.13 -22.44 20.59
C ASP A 408 -26.91 -22.52 22.12
N ASP A 409 -27.95 -22.28 22.91
CA ASP A 409 -27.92 -22.34 24.37
C ASP A 409 -28.65 -23.58 24.93
N THR A 410 -28.92 -24.59 24.09
CA THR A 410 -29.60 -25.83 24.55
C THR A 410 -28.84 -26.52 25.68
N VAL A 411 -27.51 -26.40 25.66
CA VAL A 411 -26.60 -26.68 26.78
C VAL A 411 -25.92 -25.37 27.15
N PRO A 412 -26.53 -24.56 28.03
CA PRO A 412 -26.14 -23.16 28.21
C PRO A 412 -24.81 -23.02 28.92
N THR A 413 -24.34 -24.03 29.66
CA THR A 413 -23.03 -24.00 30.31
C THR A 413 -22.27 -25.29 30.06
N VAL A 414 -21.04 -25.18 29.57
CA VAL A 414 -20.12 -26.30 29.32
C VAL A 414 -18.85 -26.20 30.15
N THR A 415 -18.32 -27.33 30.57
CA THR A 415 -17.11 -27.43 31.41
C THR A 415 -15.91 -28.02 30.67
N THR A 416 -16.08 -28.34 29.38
CA THR A 416 -15.07 -28.90 28.48
C THR A 416 -15.21 -28.27 27.10
N GLY A 417 -14.09 -28.06 26.42
CA GLY A 417 -14.04 -27.47 25.09
C GLY A 417 -12.81 -26.59 24.92
N VAL A 418 -12.72 -25.92 23.78
CA VAL A 418 -11.62 -25.05 23.40
C VAL A 418 -12.21 -23.86 22.63
N VAL A 419 -11.79 -22.65 22.99
CA VAL A 419 -12.04 -21.44 22.20
C VAL A 419 -10.69 -20.96 21.71
N ALA A 420 -10.51 -20.94 20.40
CA ALA A 420 -9.24 -20.56 19.78
C ALA A 420 -9.45 -19.41 18.81
N LEU A 421 -8.50 -18.49 18.73
CA LEU A 421 -8.46 -17.52 17.64
C LEU A 421 -8.44 -18.24 16.28
N ASN A 422 -9.36 -17.85 15.40
CA ASN A 422 -9.34 -18.29 14.02
C ASN A 422 -8.63 -17.23 13.17
N ALA A 423 -7.31 -17.37 13.15
CA ALA A 423 -6.34 -16.58 12.39
C ALA A 423 -6.51 -16.66 10.86
N LEU A 424 -7.10 -17.75 10.39
CA LEU A 424 -7.06 -18.08 8.97
C LEU A 424 -8.20 -17.34 8.24
N PRO A 425 -7.93 -16.71 7.10
CA PRO A 425 -8.97 -16.06 6.28
C PRO A 425 -10.04 -17.07 5.88
N PHE A 426 -9.66 -18.34 5.78
CA PHE A 426 -10.57 -19.46 5.53
C PHE A 426 -10.03 -20.74 6.17
N SER A 427 -10.95 -21.46 6.84
CA SER A 427 -10.75 -22.83 7.31
C SER A 427 -12.06 -23.57 7.14
N PHE A 428 -12.00 -24.75 6.52
CA PHE A 428 -13.17 -25.60 6.30
C PHE A 428 -12.84 -27.04 6.66
N ASN A 429 -13.77 -27.72 7.29
CA ASN A 429 -13.64 -29.13 7.60
C ASN A 429 -14.87 -29.85 7.07
N ALA A 430 -14.65 -30.75 6.12
CA ALA A 430 -15.70 -31.56 5.53
C ALA A 430 -16.40 -32.45 6.58
N ALA A 431 -15.71 -32.84 7.65
CA ALA A 431 -16.29 -33.66 8.71
C ALA A 431 -17.20 -32.87 9.68
N GLU A 432 -17.16 -31.53 9.66
CA GLU A 432 -18.01 -30.68 10.49
C GLU A 432 -19.43 -30.65 9.86
N ARG A 433 -20.39 -31.30 10.53
CA ARG A 433 -21.74 -31.57 9.99
C ARG A 433 -22.67 -30.36 10.07
N ASN A 434 -22.79 -29.60 8.99
CA ASN A 434 -23.93 -28.69 8.80
C ASN A 434 -25.03 -29.38 7.96
N PHE A 435 -25.97 -30.03 8.65
CA PHE A 435 -27.14 -30.82 8.18
C PHE A 435 -27.79 -30.50 6.82
N TYR A 436 -27.76 -31.38 5.79
CA TYR A 436 -28.57 -31.39 4.54
C TYR A 436 -28.43 -32.78 3.76
N PHE A 437 -29.49 -33.31 3.10
CA PHE A 437 -29.70 -34.67 2.47
C PHE A 437 -29.75 -34.75 0.89
N ASP A 438 -29.23 -35.79 0.20
CA ASP A 438 -29.36 -35.95 -1.29
C ASP A 438 -29.74 -37.38 -1.79
N ALA A 439 -30.61 -37.44 -2.81
CA ALA A 439 -31.46 -38.53 -3.32
C ALA A 439 -30.87 -39.33 -4.52
N GLY A 440 -29.56 -39.50 -4.60
CA GLY A 440 -28.88 -39.97 -5.82
C GLY A 440 -28.71 -41.50 -6.01
N ALA A 441 -29.05 -42.37 -5.06
CA ALA A 441 -28.83 -43.81 -5.21
C ALA A 441 -30.07 -44.53 -5.78
N ALA A 442 -29.91 -45.44 -6.74
CA ALA A 442 -31.04 -46.24 -7.22
C ALA A 442 -31.64 -47.07 -6.06
N GLY A 443 -32.83 -46.65 -5.61
CA GLY A 443 -33.45 -47.03 -4.32
C GLY A 443 -33.64 -45.87 -3.32
N ALA A 444 -33.46 -44.62 -3.73
CA ALA A 444 -33.31 -43.41 -2.91
C ALA A 444 -34.52 -42.94 -2.11
N ASP A 445 -34.18 -42.18 -1.06
CA ASP A 445 -35.07 -41.33 -0.28
C ASP A 445 -35.75 -40.27 -1.17
N GLU A 446 -37.05 -40.40 -1.44
CA GLU A 446 -37.84 -39.37 -2.13
C GLU A 446 -38.34 -38.32 -1.13
N VAL A 447 -38.33 -37.05 -1.56
CA VAL A 447 -39.01 -35.94 -0.87
C VAL A 447 -40.39 -35.76 -1.49
N VAL A 448 -41.44 -35.99 -0.71
CA VAL A 448 -42.83 -35.88 -1.13
C VAL A 448 -43.46 -34.64 -0.52
N PHE A 449 -43.87 -33.72 -1.36
CA PHE A 449 -44.60 -32.52 -0.98
C PHE A 449 -46.10 -32.78 -1.05
N THR A 450 -46.81 -32.52 0.04
CA THR A 450 -48.27 -32.64 0.10
C THR A 450 -48.90 -31.32 0.52
N ASP A 451 -49.56 -30.66 -0.43
CA ASP A 451 -50.48 -29.55 -0.16
C ASP A 451 -51.74 -30.06 0.56
N GLY A 452 -51.97 -29.58 1.77
CA GLY A 452 -53.11 -29.92 2.62
C GLY A 452 -54.39 -29.16 2.27
N GLY A 453 -54.35 -28.26 1.29
CA GLY A 453 -55.44 -27.41 0.84
C GLY A 453 -55.84 -26.36 1.89
N ALA A 454 -56.86 -26.65 2.68
CA ALA A 454 -57.26 -25.78 3.81
C ALA A 454 -56.63 -26.21 5.15
N GLY A 455 -55.91 -27.35 5.16
CA GLY A 455 -55.10 -27.83 6.28
C GLY A 455 -53.61 -27.44 6.12
N GLN A 456 -52.77 -27.90 7.05
CA GLN A 456 -51.32 -27.69 7.00
C GLN A 456 -50.66 -28.56 5.94
N ASP A 457 -49.63 -28.01 5.31
CA ASP A 457 -48.83 -28.68 4.30
C ASP A 457 -47.79 -29.60 4.94
N THR A 458 -47.38 -30.64 4.22
CA THR A 458 -46.38 -31.58 4.73
C THR A 458 -45.28 -31.89 3.73
N ILE A 459 -44.10 -32.20 4.26
CA ILE A 459 -42.95 -32.73 3.54
C ILE A 459 -42.65 -34.09 4.15
N ALA A 460 -42.69 -35.15 3.34
CA ALA A 460 -42.37 -36.51 3.75
C ALA A 460 -41.09 -37.01 3.09
N LEU A 461 -40.32 -37.80 3.82
CA LEU A 461 -39.08 -38.44 3.37
C LEU A 461 -39.30 -39.95 3.27
N THR A 462 -38.98 -40.57 2.14
CA THR A 462 -39.14 -42.01 1.93
C THR A 462 -37.82 -42.77 2.12
N GLY A 463 -37.36 -42.86 3.36
CA GLY A 463 -36.18 -43.65 3.76
C GLY A 463 -35.18 -42.89 4.64
N ALA A 464 -35.45 -41.61 4.88
CA ALA A 464 -34.81 -40.78 5.89
C ALA A 464 -35.82 -40.30 6.96
N THR A 465 -35.29 -39.73 8.05
CA THR A 465 -36.06 -39.09 9.11
C THR A 465 -35.57 -37.68 9.37
N PHE A 466 -36.47 -36.75 9.67
CA PHE A 466 -36.20 -35.41 10.18
C PHE A 466 -35.70 -35.50 11.63
N THR A 467 -34.51 -36.05 11.78
CA THR A 467 -33.84 -36.26 13.05
C THR A 467 -32.45 -35.65 13.02
N ASP A 468 -31.98 -35.17 14.18
CA ASP A 468 -30.62 -34.71 14.40
C ASP A 468 -29.58 -35.85 14.27
N ALA A 469 -28.29 -35.52 14.45
CA ALA A 469 -27.18 -36.46 14.29
C ALA A 469 -27.23 -37.63 15.30
N LYS A 470 -28.03 -37.46 16.35
CA LYS A 470 -28.19 -38.38 17.49
C LYS A 470 -29.50 -39.18 17.37
N GLY A 471 -30.29 -38.98 16.32
CA GLY A 471 -31.55 -39.67 16.06
C GLY A 471 -32.77 -39.07 16.77
N ASN A 472 -32.67 -37.88 17.36
CA ASN A 472 -33.82 -37.19 17.96
C ASN A 472 -34.56 -36.39 16.89
N LEU A 473 -35.89 -36.30 16.97
CA LEU A 473 -36.69 -35.50 16.04
C LEU A 473 -36.26 -34.02 16.06
N LEU A 474 -36.17 -33.37 14.91
CA LEU A 474 -35.93 -31.93 14.84
C LEU A 474 -37.07 -31.19 15.58
N PRO A 475 -36.77 -30.09 16.28
CA PRO A 475 -37.79 -29.36 17.02
C PRO A 475 -38.76 -28.60 16.11
N ALA A 476 -39.96 -28.31 16.62
CA ALA A 476 -40.87 -27.36 15.99
C ALA A 476 -40.20 -25.98 15.91
N GLY A 477 -40.36 -25.28 14.79
CA GLY A 477 -39.74 -24.01 14.45
C GLY A 477 -38.47 -24.13 13.59
N THR A 478 -37.93 -25.34 13.41
CA THR A 478 -36.76 -25.55 12.52
C THR A 478 -37.11 -25.16 11.09
N ARG A 479 -36.26 -24.35 10.46
CA ARG A 479 -36.40 -23.98 9.05
C ARG A 479 -35.57 -24.92 8.19
N ILE A 480 -36.17 -25.44 7.13
CA ILE A 480 -35.58 -26.32 6.13
C ILE A 480 -35.70 -25.67 4.77
N THR A 481 -34.64 -25.67 3.97
CA THR A 481 -34.65 -25.16 2.60
C THR A 481 -34.68 -26.35 1.66
N VAL A 482 -35.45 -26.25 0.58
CA VAL A 482 -35.44 -27.22 -0.50
C VAL A 482 -35.05 -26.51 -1.78
N SER A 483 -34.15 -27.12 -2.54
CA SER A 483 -33.73 -26.64 -3.85
C SER A 483 -33.59 -27.78 -4.85
N GLY A 484 -33.72 -27.46 -6.14
CA GLY A 484 -33.53 -28.42 -7.24
C GLY A 484 -34.79 -29.15 -7.70
N GLY A 485 -35.96 -28.85 -7.12
CA GLY A 485 -37.25 -29.40 -7.54
C GLY A 485 -37.95 -28.58 -8.64
N THR A 486 -38.96 -29.15 -9.29
CA THR A 486 -39.66 -28.50 -10.42
C THR A 486 -40.80 -27.53 -10.04
N GLY A 487 -40.91 -27.16 -8.76
CA GLY A 487 -41.95 -26.21 -8.32
C GLY A 487 -42.09 -25.93 -6.82
N ASN A 488 -41.31 -26.59 -5.95
CA ASN A 488 -41.39 -26.46 -4.49
C ASN A 488 -40.03 -26.08 -3.86
N ASP A 489 -39.27 -25.26 -4.58
CA ASP A 489 -38.03 -24.69 -4.06
C ASP A 489 -38.36 -23.52 -3.13
N GLY A 490 -37.78 -23.51 -1.93
CA GLY A 490 -38.10 -22.52 -0.92
C GLY A 490 -37.65 -22.93 0.48
N THR A 491 -37.75 -22.00 1.43
CA THR A 491 -37.51 -22.28 2.85
C THR A 491 -38.85 -22.45 3.57
N TYR A 492 -38.99 -23.57 4.26
CA TYR A 492 -40.18 -24.00 4.99
C TYR A 492 -39.86 -24.14 6.48
N THR A 493 -40.84 -23.88 7.34
CA THR A 493 -40.71 -23.94 8.79
C THR A 493 -41.53 -25.09 9.32
N ILE A 494 -40.90 -25.98 10.09
CA ILE A 494 -41.52 -27.18 10.66
C ILE A 494 -42.42 -26.78 11.83
N GLU A 495 -43.70 -27.11 11.77
CA GLU A 495 -44.62 -27.01 12.91
C GLU A 495 -44.54 -28.25 13.81
N SER A 496 -44.41 -29.44 13.23
CA SER A 496 -44.25 -30.68 13.97
C SER A 496 -43.69 -31.81 13.10
N ILE A 497 -43.20 -32.88 13.73
CA ILE A 497 -42.67 -34.06 13.03
C ILE A 497 -43.37 -35.31 13.54
N SER A 498 -43.70 -36.20 12.62
CA SER A 498 -44.29 -37.50 12.94
C SER A 498 -43.41 -38.30 13.91
N THR A 499 -44.02 -39.18 14.70
CA THR A 499 -43.30 -39.96 15.72
C THR A 499 -42.25 -40.91 15.15
N ASP A 500 -42.39 -41.28 13.88
CA ASP A 500 -41.41 -42.08 13.13
C ASP A 500 -40.34 -41.24 12.44
N GLY A 501 -40.42 -39.91 12.56
CA GLY A 501 -39.49 -38.95 11.98
C GLY A 501 -39.62 -38.75 10.48
N THR A 502 -40.54 -39.42 9.79
CA THR A 502 -40.55 -39.43 8.31
C THR A 502 -41.31 -38.27 7.68
N THR A 503 -42.18 -37.57 8.43
CA THR A 503 -43.05 -36.51 7.90
C THR A 503 -42.96 -35.26 8.76
N ALA A 504 -42.59 -34.13 8.16
CA ALA A 504 -42.68 -32.81 8.76
C ALA A 504 -43.97 -32.12 8.32
N THR A 505 -44.72 -31.60 9.28
CA THR A 505 -45.87 -30.70 9.05
C THR A 505 -45.35 -29.27 9.09
N LEU A 506 -45.73 -28.45 8.12
CA LEU A 506 -45.28 -27.07 7.98
C LEU A 506 -46.21 -26.11 8.70
N VAL A 507 -45.67 -24.97 9.13
CA VAL A 507 -46.48 -23.87 9.67
C VAL A 507 -47.41 -23.29 8.62
N ALA A 508 -48.59 -22.80 9.04
CA ALA A 508 -49.63 -22.30 8.14
C ALA A 508 -49.25 -21.06 7.27
N THR A 509 -48.07 -20.44 7.49
CA THR A 509 -47.57 -19.35 6.65
C THR A 509 -46.81 -19.84 5.42
N ASP A 510 -46.36 -21.09 5.44
CA ASP A 510 -45.57 -21.69 4.38
C ASP A 510 -46.49 -22.56 3.52
N ASN A 511 -46.97 -22.01 2.40
CA ASN A 511 -47.89 -22.70 1.49
C ASN A 511 -47.16 -23.35 0.31
N LEU A 512 -47.46 -24.61 0.04
CA LEU A 512 -47.05 -25.35 -1.15
C LEU A 512 -48.01 -25.05 -2.32
N PRO A 513 -47.50 -24.79 -3.52
CA PRO A 513 -48.33 -24.53 -4.69
C PRO A 513 -49.06 -25.81 -5.19
N GLY A 514 -50.30 -26.02 -4.75
CA GLY A 514 -51.36 -26.76 -5.45
C GLY A 514 -51.08 -28.19 -5.91
N GLY A 515 -51.30 -29.19 -5.03
CA GLY A 515 -51.29 -30.63 -5.35
C GLY A 515 -50.13 -31.44 -4.73
N THR A 516 -50.26 -32.78 -4.68
CA THR A 516 -49.17 -33.66 -4.22
C THR A 516 -48.13 -33.82 -5.32
N ALA A 517 -46.90 -33.36 -5.08
CA ALA A 517 -45.77 -33.50 -6.00
C ALA A 517 -44.72 -34.43 -5.35
N THR A 518 -44.44 -35.55 -6.03
CA THR A 518 -43.28 -36.40 -5.71
C THR A 518 -42.12 -35.91 -6.55
N GLU A 519 -41.14 -35.28 -5.92
CA GLU A 519 -39.95 -34.77 -6.60
C GLU A 519 -38.80 -35.75 -6.38
N THR A 520 -38.33 -36.36 -7.46
CA THR A 520 -37.23 -37.36 -7.41
C THR A 520 -35.84 -36.71 -7.48
N ALA A 521 -35.74 -35.38 -7.31
CA ALA A 521 -34.49 -34.62 -7.48
C ALA A 521 -34.35 -33.38 -6.58
N ALA A 522 -35.01 -33.35 -5.42
CA ALA A 522 -34.76 -32.29 -4.44
C ALA A 522 -33.46 -32.58 -3.68
N VAL A 523 -32.38 -31.91 -4.05
CA VAL A 523 -31.09 -31.95 -3.35
C VAL A 523 -31.20 -31.03 -2.14
N LEU A 524 -31.23 -31.58 -0.93
CA LEU A 524 -30.77 -30.81 0.22
C LEU A 524 -29.23 -30.75 0.11
N ALA A 525 -28.68 -29.59 -0.31
CA ALA A 525 -27.25 -29.35 -0.55
C ALA A 525 -26.32 -29.94 0.53
N GLY A 526 -25.64 -31.04 0.20
CA GLY A 526 -24.91 -31.89 1.13
C GLY A 526 -23.95 -31.17 2.08
N THR A 527 -24.00 -31.62 3.34
CA THR A 527 -23.09 -31.27 4.44
C THR A 527 -21.62 -31.41 4.03
N GLY A 528 -20.78 -30.43 4.36
CA GLY A 528 -19.34 -30.59 4.52
C GLY A 528 -18.66 -31.46 3.45
N SER A 529 -18.83 -31.16 2.17
CA SER A 529 -18.20 -31.97 1.12
C SER A 529 -17.15 -31.20 0.34
N ILE A 530 -16.14 -31.90 -0.14
CA ILE A 530 -15.11 -31.38 -1.04
C ILE A 530 -15.22 -32.19 -2.31
N THR A 531 -15.56 -31.55 -3.42
CA THR A 531 -15.62 -32.18 -4.74
C THR A 531 -14.43 -31.74 -5.58
N TYR A 532 -13.56 -32.68 -5.91
CA TYR A 532 -12.45 -32.54 -6.84
C TYR A 532 -12.93 -32.90 -8.25
N THR A 533 -12.52 -32.14 -9.24
CA THR A 533 -12.83 -32.39 -10.65
C THR A 533 -11.59 -32.18 -11.49
N ASP A 534 -11.08 -33.26 -12.07
CA ASP A 534 -10.07 -33.24 -13.13
C ASP A 534 -10.77 -32.81 -14.43
N ASN A 535 -10.40 -31.65 -14.96
CA ASN A 535 -11.07 -31.05 -16.13
C ASN A 535 -10.24 -31.18 -17.42
N ASP A 536 -9.26 -32.08 -17.45
CA ASP A 536 -8.27 -32.13 -18.52
C ASP A 536 -8.88 -32.09 -19.95
N PRO A 537 -8.39 -31.20 -20.84
CA PRO A 537 -7.17 -30.39 -20.73
C PRO A 537 -7.37 -28.99 -20.09
N ALA A 538 -8.55 -28.71 -19.53
CA ALA A 538 -8.79 -27.46 -18.79
C ALA A 538 -8.27 -27.56 -17.36
N ALA A 539 -8.16 -26.42 -16.66
CA ALA A 539 -7.68 -26.41 -15.29
C ALA A 539 -8.66 -27.09 -14.33
N ASP A 540 -8.12 -27.87 -13.40
CA ASP A 540 -8.88 -28.59 -12.40
C ASP A 540 -9.62 -27.66 -11.44
N SER A 541 -10.67 -28.17 -10.82
CA SER A 541 -11.50 -27.39 -9.90
C SER A 541 -11.82 -28.14 -8.62
N ILE A 542 -12.00 -27.37 -7.55
CA ILE A 542 -12.47 -27.85 -6.26
C ILE A 542 -13.73 -27.09 -5.89
N THR A 543 -14.79 -27.81 -5.56
CA THR A 543 -16.09 -27.25 -5.14
C THR A 543 -16.39 -27.64 -3.70
N LEU A 544 -16.86 -26.70 -2.89
CA LEU A 544 -17.25 -26.94 -1.50
C LEU A 544 -18.75 -27.09 -1.36
N GLY A 545 -19.20 -28.23 -0.83
CA GLY A 545 -20.56 -28.41 -0.34
C GLY A 545 -20.65 -27.87 1.09
N GLY A 546 -21.31 -26.73 1.27
CA GLY A 546 -21.52 -26.11 2.57
C GLY A 546 -20.40 -25.17 3.05
N GLY A 547 -19.49 -24.74 2.17
CA GLY A 547 -18.43 -23.77 2.47
C GLY A 547 -18.15 -22.85 1.27
N TYR A 548 -17.39 -21.76 1.49
CA TYR A 548 -17.08 -20.77 0.44
C TYR A 548 -15.60 -20.38 0.48
N PHE A 549 -14.94 -20.30 -0.69
CA PHE A 549 -13.60 -19.74 -0.87
C PHE A 549 -13.63 -18.21 -0.80
N ARG A 550 -14.00 -17.67 0.35
CA ARG A 550 -14.11 -16.24 0.59
C ARG A 550 -13.25 -15.82 1.77
N ASP A 551 -12.83 -14.56 1.75
CA ASP A 551 -12.34 -13.88 2.93
C ASP A 551 -13.50 -13.57 3.89
N PRO A 552 -13.20 -13.14 5.12
CA PRO A 552 -14.24 -12.82 6.11
C PRO A 552 -15.13 -11.64 5.77
N ASP A 553 -14.69 -10.74 4.88
CA ASP A 553 -15.50 -9.63 4.37
C ASP A 553 -16.47 -10.09 3.26
N GLY A 554 -16.49 -11.40 2.97
CA GLY A 554 -17.36 -12.02 1.99
C GLY A 554 -16.88 -11.88 0.55
N ASN A 555 -15.68 -11.33 0.34
CA ASN A 555 -15.07 -11.27 -0.98
C ASN A 555 -14.45 -12.62 -1.33
N ASN A 556 -14.44 -12.96 -2.61
CA ASN A 556 -13.75 -14.15 -3.07
C ASN A 556 -12.25 -14.07 -2.77
N LEU A 557 -11.67 -15.19 -2.32
CA LEU A 557 -10.23 -15.29 -2.11
C LEU A 557 -9.47 -14.95 -3.40
N PRO A 558 -8.40 -14.16 -3.32
CA PRO A 558 -7.70 -13.69 -4.51
C PRO A 558 -6.96 -14.82 -5.23
N ALA A 559 -6.78 -14.67 -6.55
CA ALA A 559 -5.93 -15.57 -7.32
C ALA A 559 -4.49 -15.60 -6.77
N GLY A 560 -3.86 -16.77 -6.76
CA GLY A 560 -2.56 -17.05 -6.15
C GLY A 560 -2.64 -17.52 -4.70
N THR A 561 -3.80 -17.41 -4.05
CA THR A 561 -4.01 -17.96 -2.69
C THR A 561 -3.74 -19.45 -2.69
N ARG A 562 -2.90 -19.90 -1.75
CA ARG A 562 -2.56 -21.31 -1.60
C ARG A 562 -3.40 -21.92 -0.48
N ILE A 563 -4.07 -23.01 -0.79
CA ILE A 563 -4.97 -23.76 0.08
C ILE A 563 -4.38 -25.15 0.34
N THR A 564 -4.22 -25.52 1.59
CA THR A 564 -3.70 -26.82 2.01
C THR A 564 -4.85 -27.73 2.41
N PHE A 565 -4.90 -28.91 1.78
CA PHE A 565 -5.80 -29.99 2.10
C PHE A 565 -5.09 -31.06 2.90
N ALA A 566 -5.76 -31.61 3.90
CA ALA A 566 -5.23 -32.69 4.72
C ALA A 566 -6.36 -33.60 5.21
N GLY A 567 -6.07 -34.88 5.43
CA GLY A 567 -7.05 -35.83 5.97
C GLY A 567 -8.16 -36.20 4.99
N THR A 568 -7.93 -36.01 3.69
CA THR A 568 -8.80 -36.48 2.62
C THR A 568 -8.85 -38.01 2.62
N THR A 569 -9.94 -38.59 2.14
CA THR A 569 -10.14 -40.03 2.05
C THR A 569 -9.04 -40.66 1.20
N GLY A 570 -8.21 -41.51 1.83
CA GLY A 570 -7.06 -42.13 1.16
C GLY A 570 -5.85 -41.21 0.94
N GLY A 571 -5.93 -39.94 1.32
CA GLY A 571 -4.83 -38.96 1.26
C GLY A 571 -4.39 -38.57 -0.15
N LEU A 572 -5.19 -38.89 -1.19
CA LEU A 572 -4.81 -38.67 -2.58
C LEU A 572 -4.74 -37.17 -2.95
N ASN A 573 -5.54 -36.35 -2.26
CA ASN A 573 -5.56 -34.89 -2.43
C ASN A 573 -5.03 -34.14 -1.21
N ASP A 574 -4.25 -34.80 -0.34
CA ASP A 574 -3.58 -34.15 0.81
C ASP A 574 -2.36 -33.35 0.32
N ASN A 575 -2.63 -32.21 -0.29
CA ASN A 575 -1.63 -31.35 -0.91
C ASN A 575 -1.99 -29.86 -0.79
N THR A 576 -1.06 -28.98 -1.13
CA THR A 576 -1.30 -27.55 -1.26
C THR A 576 -1.57 -27.20 -2.73
N TYR A 577 -2.74 -26.63 -3.00
CA TYR A 577 -3.15 -26.17 -4.33
C TYR A 577 -3.21 -24.64 -4.38
N THR A 578 -3.12 -24.09 -5.59
CA THR A 578 -3.09 -22.65 -5.86
C THR A 578 -4.33 -22.24 -6.64
N ILE A 579 -5.09 -21.30 -6.09
CA ILE A 579 -6.30 -20.78 -6.70
C ILE A 579 -5.94 -19.93 -7.92
N ALA A 580 -6.47 -20.26 -9.10
CA ALA A 580 -6.44 -19.41 -10.28
C ALA A 580 -7.62 -18.42 -10.31
N SER A 581 -8.80 -18.87 -9.87
CA SER A 581 -9.98 -18.02 -9.71
C SER A 581 -11.02 -18.68 -8.80
N VAL A 582 -11.93 -17.89 -8.24
CA VAL A 582 -13.10 -18.37 -7.49
C VAL A 582 -14.37 -17.92 -8.22
N SER A 583 -15.34 -18.83 -8.34
CA SER A 583 -16.66 -18.57 -8.94
C SER A 583 -17.41 -17.45 -8.23
N ALA A 584 -18.33 -16.76 -8.91
CA ALA A 584 -19.05 -15.62 -8.34
C ALA A 584 -19.87 -15.96 -7.08
N ASP A 585 -20.35 -17.20 -6.98
CA ASP A 585 -21.03 -17.72 -5.78
C ASP A 585 -20.05 -18.04 -4.63
N GLY A 586 -18.74 -18.11 -4.88
CA GLY A 586 -17.72 -18.43 -3.89
C GLY A 586 -17.52 -19.93 -3.66
N LEU A 587 -18.30 -20.80 -4.32
CA LEU A 587 -18.33 -22.24 -4.02
C LEU A 587 -17.22 -23.03 -4.70
N THR A 588 -16.74 -22.57 -5.86
CA THR A 588 -15.80 -23.29 -6.71
C THR A 588 -14.52 -22.52 -6.90
N ALA A 589 -13.39 -23.12 -6.50
CA ALA A 589 -12.06 -22.64 -6.86
C ALA A 589 -11.56 -23.40 -8.10
N THR A 590 -11.22 -22.67 -9.17
CA THR A 590 -10.43 -23.22 -10.28
C THR A 590 -8.95 -23.10 -9.92
N LEU A 591 -8.18 -24.16 -10.11
CA LEU A 591 -6.76 -24.24 -9.78
C LEU A 591 -5.88 -23.74 -10.95
N ILE A 592 -4.59 -23.54 -10.68
CA ILE A 592 -3.62 -23.31 -11.76
C ILE A 592 -3.39 -24.60 -12.56
N PRO A 593 -3.07 -24.55 -13.87
CA PRO A 593 -2.92 -25.75 -14.70
C PRO A 593 -1.81 -26.73 -14.29
N THR A 594 -0.90 -26.33 -13.40
CA THR A 594 0.17 -27.22 -12.89
C THR A 594 -0.27 -28.05 -11.70
N ASP A 595 -1.38 -27.67 -11.08
CA ASP A 595 -1.95 -28.36 -9.94
C ASP A 595 -2.98 -29.36 -10.45
N ALA A 596 -2.72 -30.64 -10.21
CA ALA A 596 -3.59 -31.73 -10.60
C ALA A 596 -4.32 -32.29 -9.38
N VAL A 597 -5.63 -32.48 -9.50
CA VAL A 597 -6.44 -33.17 -8.49
C VAL A 597 -6.65 -34.63 -8.90
N ASP A 598 -6.80 -35.50 -7.90
CA ASP A 598 -7.25 -36.87 -8.11
C ASP A 598 -8.78 -36.92 -7.94
N ASP A 599 -9.48 -37.24 -9.02
CA ASP A 599 -10.95 -37.35 -9.04
C ASP A 599 -11.45 -38.80 -8.97
N THR A 600 -10.58 -39.77 -8.63
CA THR A 600 -10.99 -41.19 -8.52
C THR A 600 -12.06 -41.40 -7.46
N THR A 601 -12.06 -40.55 -6.42
CA THR A 601 -13.16 -40.33 -5.48
C THR A 601 -13.48 -38.84 -5.46
N PRO A 602 -14.34 -38.36 -6.38
CA PRO A 602 -14.44 -36.95 -6.69
C PRO A 602 -15.04 -36.17 -5.52
N THR A 603 -16.11 -36.67 -4.89
CA THR A 603 -16.71 -36.04 -3.72
C THR A 603 -16.29 -36.76 -2.44
N GLN A 604 -15.78 -36.00 -1.48
CA GLN A 604 -15.29 -36.49 -0.19
C GLN A 604 -15.98 -35.75 0.96
N THR A 605 -16.31 -36.47 2.03
CA THR A 605 -16.95 -35.93 3.24
C THR A 605 -15.99 -35.89 4.43
N ALA A 606 -14.69 -36.01 4.15
CA ALA A 606 -13.61 -35.97 5.12
C ALA A 606 -12.45 -35.17 4.52
N GLY A 607 -11.77 -34.40 5.37
CA GLY A 607 -10.66 -33.55 4.98
C GLY A 607 -10.84 -32.13 5.48
N THR A 608 -9.72 -31.49 5.78
CA THR A 608 -9.64 -30.09 6.20
C THR A 608 -8.99 -29.27 5.09
N ILE A 609 -9.48 -28.05 4.90
CA ILE A 609 -8.91 -27.04 4.01
C ILE A 609 -8.52 -25.86 4.89
N SER A 610 -7.30 -25.37 4.70
CA SER A 610 -6.80 -24.22 5.45
C SER A 610 -5.91 -23.35 4.60
N ILE A 611 -5.84 -22.07 4.95
CA ILE A 611 -4.90 -21.11 4.39
C ILE A 611 -4.00 -20.66 5.52
N GLY A 612 -2.69 -20.87 5.37
CA GLY A 612 -1.73 -20.35 6.35
C GLY A 612 -1.59 -18.83 6.23
N GLY A 613 -1.71 -18.12 7.36
CA GLY A 613 -1.51 -16.67 7.46
C GLY A 613 -2.69 -15.82 6.96
N THR A 614 -2.53 -14.50 7.09
CA THR A 614 -3.52 -13.47 6.75
C THR A 614 -3.18 -12.84 5.40
N VAL A 615 -4.21 -12.52 4.61
CA VAL A 615 -4.07 -11.72 3.38
C VAL A 615 -3.81 -10.27 3.76
N GLY A 616 -2.87 -9.60 3.10
CA GLY A 616 -2.61 -8.19 3.38
C GLY A 616 -1.41 -7.65 2.62
N THR A 617 -1.37 -6.32 2.46
CA THR A 617 -0.27 -5.60 1.82
C THR A 617 0.44 -4.72 2.85
N ILE A 618 1.77 -4.84 2.89
CA ILE A 618 2.66 -3.88 3.59
C ILE A 618 3.33 -3.05 2.51
N SER A 619 3.27 -1.73 2.63
CA SER A 619 3.91 -0.82 1.67
C SER A 619 4.57 0.37 2.33
N ALA A 620 5.60 0.90 1.68
CA ALA A 620 6.18 2.20 1.98
C ALA A 620 6.23 3.02 0.68
N THR A 621 6.06 4.33 0.79
CA THR A 621 6.06 5.25 -0.37
C THR A 621 7.12 6.32 -0.17
N SER A 622 8.05 6.42 -1.13
CA SER A 622 9.02 7.51 -1.19
C SER A 622 8.39 8.78 -1.73
N TYR A 623 8.89 9.94 -1.27
CA TYR A 623 8.51 11.22 -1.88
C TYR A 623 8.98 11.33 -3.35
N TYR A 624 10.03 10.59 -3.73
CA TYR A 624 10.60 10.60 -5.07
C TYR A 624 10.00 9.48 -5.93
N LYS A 625 9.35 9.88 -7.03
CA LYS A 625 8.70 9.00 -8.01
C LYS A 625 9.49 8.86 -9.32
N GLY A 626 10.64 9.52 -9.42
CA GLY A 626 11.54 9.39 -10.57
C GLY A 626 12.45 8.17 -10.46
N ASP A 627 13.50 8.15 -11.29
CA ASP A 627 14.54 7.12 -11.25
C ASP A 627 15.95 7.73 -11.12
N THR A 628 16.97 6.89 -11.02
CA THR A 628 18.39 7.31 -10.93
C THR A 628 19.09 7.30 -12.29
N SER A 629 18.35 7.18 -13.39
CA SER A 629 18.92 7.18 -14.73
C SER A 629 19.46 8.57 -15.07
N THR A 630 20.75 8.63 -15.38
CA THR A 630 21.41 9.87 -15.80
C THR A 630 21.32 10.04 -17.32
N GLN A 631 21.12 11.27 -17.78
CA GLN A 631 21.12 11.57 -19.22
C GLN A 631 22.48 12.12 -19.64
N ILE A 632 23.10 11.55 -20.67
CA ILE A 632 24.38 12.01 -21.20
C ILE A 632 24.12 13.03 -22.32
N HIS A 633 24.71 14.22 -22.19
CA HIS A 633 24.73 15.22 -23.24
C HIS A 633 26.11 15.29 -23.90
N ARG A 634 26.15 15.10 -25.23
CA ARG A 634 27.38 15.23 -26.02
C ARG A 634 27.51 16.67 -26.50
N VAL A 635 28.48 17.39 -25.96
CA VAL A 635 28.73 18.79 -26.33
C VAL A 635 29.52 18.92 -27.64
N SER A 636 30.36 17.93 -27.93
CA SER A 636 31.13 17.81 -29.17
C SER A 636 31.43 16.33 -29.48
N GLU A 637 32.28 16.06 -30.48
CA GLU A 637 32.73 14.70 -30.77
C GLU A 637 33.54 14.07 -29.63
N SER A 638 34.30 14.87 -28.88
CA SER A 638 35.26 14.42 -27.86
C SER A 638 34.86 14.74 -26.42
N GLN A 639 33.76 15.47 -26.22
CA GLN A 639 33.33 15.92 -24.90
C GLN A 639 31.83 15.68 -24.67
N SER A 640 31.51 15.31 -23.43
CA SER A 640 30.16 15.11 -22.94
C SER A 640 30.10 15.35 -21.44
N PHE A 641 28.90 15.60 -20.91
CA PHE A 641 28.63 15.62 -19.47
C PHE A 641 27.30 14.94 -19.17
N ASN A 642 27.06 14.61 -17.90
CA ASN A 642 25.83 13.95 -17.45
C ASN A 642 24.90 14.97 -16.78
N PHE A 643 23.59 14.82 -16.99
CA PHE A 643 22.56 15.38 -16.12
C PHE A 643 22.28 14.35 -15.02
N ASP A 644 22.93 14.53 -13.88
CA ASP A 644 22.93 13.63 -12.71
C ASP A 644 22.13 14.17 -11.52
N ILE A 645 21.82 15.46 -11.49
CA ILE A 645 21.00 16.06 -10.43
C ILE A 645 19.54 15.67 -10.64
N THR A 646 19.03 14.87 -9.71
CA THR A 646 17.65 14.36 -9.68
C THR A 646 17.00 14.69 -8.33
N GLY A 647 15.70 14.52 -8.21
CA GLY A 647 14.95 14.83 -7.00
C GLY A 647 15.36 14.00 -5.77
N ILE A 648 16.05 12.87 -5.97
CA ILE A 648 16.58 12.01 -4.90
C ILE A 648 17.95 12.47 -4.39
N ASP A 649 18.55 13.52 -4.96
CA ASP A 649 19.88 13.96 -4.54
C ASP A 649 19.99 14.19 -3.02
N PRO A 650 21.08 13.76 -2.34
CA PRO A 650 21.23 13.93 -0.91
C PRO A 650 21.03 15.35 -0.38
N ALA A 651 21.36 16.40 -1.14
CA ALA A 651 21.14 17.76 -0.67
C ALA A 651 19.64 18.07 -0.47
N PHE A 652 18.81 17.70 -1.45
CA PHE A 652 17.36 17.91 -1.37
C PHE A 652 16.75 17.05 -0.28
N GLU A 653 17.12 15.77 -0.23
CA GLU A 653 16.55 14.83 0.73
C GLU A 653 16.81 15.23 2.18
N LYS A 654 18.03 15.67 2.51
CA LYS A 654 18.35 16.16 3.86
C LYS A 654 17.49 17.35 4.24
N ALA A 655 17.38 18.35 3.36
CA ALA A 655 16.56 19.52 3.61
C ALA A 655 15.08 19.16 3.80
N ILE A 656 14.55 18.31 2.92
CA ILE A 656 13.18 17.80 2.98
C ILE A 656 12.95 17.06 4.31
N ARG A 657 13.82 16.12 4.67
CA ARG A 657 13.73 15.36 5.94
C ARG A 657 13.80 16.29 7.14
N GLY A 658 14.73 17.24 7.16
CA GLY A 658 14.86 18.22 8.24
C GLY A 658 13.61 19.05 8.46
N MET A 659 12.94 19.48 7.38
CA MET A 659 11.66 20.21 7.47
C MET A 659 10.52 19.32 7.97
N PHE A 660 10.43 18.06 7.52
CA PHE A 660 9.41 17.12 8.00
C PHE A 660 9.57 16.74 9.47
N LEU A 661 10.81 16.64 9.97
CA LEU A 661 11.07 16.41 11.39
C LEU A 661 10.52 17.53 12.28
N VAL A 662 10.52 18.78 11.80
CA VAL A 662 9.94 19.93 12.50
C VAL A 662 8.40 19.94 12.38
N LEU A 663 7.86 19.50 11.24
CA LEU A 663 6.44 19.56 10.92
C LEU A 663 5.56 18.58 11.72
N GLN A 664 6.09 17.42 12.10
CA GLN A 664 5.33 16.36 12.80
C GLN A 664 4.94 16.73 14.23
N GLY A 665 3.82 16.14 14.67
CA GLY A 665 3.23 16.29 16.00
C GLY A 665 2.55 17.62 16.30
N GLU A 666 1.34 17.54 16.85
CA GLU A 666 0.55 18.68 17.29
C GLU A 666 1.08 19.23 18.62
N THR A 667 1.10 20.55 18.77
CA THR A 667 1.56 21.21 20.00
C THR A 667 0.77 20.74 21.21
N GLY A 668 1.46 20.39 22.31
CA GLY A 668 0.82 19.95 23.55
C GLY A 668 0.41 18.47 23.59
N SER A 669 0.50 17.77 22.45
CA SER A 669 0.47 16.30 22.40
C SER A 669 1.84 15.72 22.79
N GLU A 670 1.90 14.41 23.04
CA GLU A 670 3.16 13.72 23.35
C GLU A 670 4.24 13.93 22.26
N GLY A 671 3.84 13.84 20.99
CA GLY A 671 4.75 14.00 19.86
C GLY A 671 4.94 15.44 19.39
N GLY A 672 4.35 16.42 20.10
CA GLY A 672 4.48 17.85 19.84
C GLY A 672 5.93 18.36 19.89
N LEU A 673 6.20 19.42 19.13
CA LEU A 673 7.55 20.00 19.06
C LEU A 673 8.00 20.65 20.38
N ASP A 674 7.05 21.08 21.21
CA ASP A 674 7.30 21.60 22.57
C ASP A 674 7.96 20.56 23.48
N ARG A 675 7.67 19.27 23.27
CA ARG A 675 8.21 18.13 24.03
C ARG A 675 9.41 17.47 23.36
N ASN A 676 9.52 17.61 22.04
CA ASN A 676 10.54 16.95 21.20
C ASN A 676 11.50 17.98 20.58
N GLN A 677 12.07 18.85 21.41
CA GLN A 677 12.87 20.00 20.97
C GLN A 677 14.19 19.60 20.28
N ASN A 678 14.68 18.38 20.48
CA ASN A 678 15.83 17.83 19.76
C ASN A 678 15.61 17.85 18.24
N ARG A 679 14.36 17.72 17.76
CA ARG A 679 14.03 17.79 16.33
C ARG A 679 14.41 19.13 15.70
N VAL A 680 14.48 20.21 16.49
CA VAL A 680 14.90 21.52 16.01
C VAL A 680 16.40 21.54 15.68
N SER A 681 17.25 21.04 16.58
CA SER A 681 18.69 20.97 16.33
C SER A 681 19.03 19.93 15.26
N GLU A 682 18.30 18.82 15.21
CA GLU A 682 18.42 17.81 14.15
C GLU A 682 18.00 18.36 12.78
N GLY A 683 16.88 19.10 12.71
CA GLY A 683 16.43 19.80 11.51
C GLY A 683 17.43 20.85 11.03
N LEU A 684 17.94 21.69 11.95
CA LEU A 684 18.99 22.67 11.64
C LEU A 684 20.24 22.00 11.07
N TYR A 685 20.68 20.89 11.66
CA TYR A 685 21.82 20.12 11.17
C TYR A 685 21.63 19.71 9.70
N LEU A 686 20.49 19.11 9.38
CA LEU A 686 20.19 18.61 8.04
C LEU A 686 20.05 19.75 7.01
N LEU A 687 19.47 20.88 7.41
CA LEU A 687 19.37 22.08 6.56
C LEU A 687 20.76 22.70 6.30
N ASP A 688 21.62 22.73 7.32
CA ASP A 688 23.01 23.16 7.18
C ASP A 688 23.79 22.26 6.22
N ASP A 689 23.74 20.95 6.43
CA ASP A 689 24.45 19.97 5.61
C ASP A 689 23.90 19.86 4.18
N ALA A 690 22.62 20.21 3.97
CA ALA A 690 22.03 20.38 2.65
C ALA A 690 22.58 21.61 1.91
N LEU A 691 22.86 22.72 2.61
CA LEU A 691 23.34 23.96 2.00
C LEU A 691 24.87 23.96 1.78
N ASP A 692 25.65 23.53 2.78
CA ASP A 692 27.12 23.58 2.78
C ASP A 692 27.74 22.38 3.56
N ARG A 693 28.85 21.86 3.01
CA ARG A 693 29.67 20.75 3.53
C ARG A 693 30.49 21.11 4.79
N THR A 694 30.56 22.37 5.21
CA THR A 694 31.40 22.80 6.36
C THR A 694 30.85 22.40 7.73
N ASN A 695 29.75 21.65 7.80
CA ASN A 695 29.20 21.18 9.06
C ASN A 695 30.12 20.12 9.71
N THR A 696 30.81 20.53 10.78
CA THR A 696 31.75 19.66 11.53
C THR A 696 31.10 18.98 12.72
N THR A 697 29.81 19.22 12.96
CA THR A 697 29.08 18.55 14.05
C THR A 697 28.76 17.11 13.65
N PRO A 698 28.76 16.15 14.59
CA PRO A 698 28.36 14.78 14.29
C PRO A 698 26.91 14.74 13.80
N PRO A 699 26.60 14.01 12.72
CA PRO A 699 25.24 13.89 12.23
C PRO A 699 24.34 13.15 13.23
N PRO A 700 23.08 13.59 13.40
CA PRO A 700 22.18 13.04 14.41
C PRO A 700 21.75 11.59 14.15
N PHE A 701 21.70 11.16 12.89
CA PHE A 701 21.13 9.87 12.48
C PHE A 701 22.13 8.94 11.81
N GLY A 702 23.40 9.05 12.18
CA GLY A 702 24.50 8.34 11.52
C GLY A 702 24.98 9.07 10.27
N ARG A 703 25.78 8.40 9.45
CA ARG A 703 26.50 9.07 8.35
C ARG A 703 25.54 9.44 7.21
N GLU A 704 25.41 10.74 6.96
CA GLU A 704 24.71 11.29 5.80
C GLU A 704 25.52 11.11 4.50
N LEU A 705 24.85 11.06 3.36
CA LEU A 705 25.51 10.97 2.05
C LEU A 705 26.06 12.32 1.59
N ASP A 706 27.16 12.28 0.83
CA ASP A 706 27.77 13.48 0.26
C ASP A 706 26.88 14.09 -0.83
N SER A 707 26.54 15.37 -0.70
CA SER A 707 26.04 16.33 -1.70
C SER A 707 25.46 17.53 -0.96
N ASN A 708 25.55 18.71 -1.55
CA ASN A 708 25.00 19.97 -1.02
C ASN A 708 24.64 20.92 -2.19
N ILE A 709 23.81 21.92 -1.90
CA ILE A 709 23.31 22.86 -2.92
C ILE A 709 24.43 23.74 -3.49
N GLU A 710 25.41 24.16 -2.69
CA GLU A 710 26.55 24.94 -3.18
C GLU A 710 27.35 24.19 -4.25
N GLU A 711 27.65 22.91 -4.00
CA GLU A 711 28.36 22.05 -4.96
C GLU A 711 27.55 21.85 -6.25
N MET A 712 26.23 21.67 -6.15
CA MET A 712 25.37 21.59 -7.33
C MET A 712 25.43 22.86 -8.19
N GLU A 713 25.34 24.04 -7.58
CA GLU A 713 25.41 25.31 -8.31
C GLU A 713 26.78 25.49 -8.99
N ILE A 714 27.87 25.07 -8.34
CA ILE A 714 29.21 25.04 -8.95
C ILE A 714 29.25 24.11 -10.16
N ILE A 715 28.71 22.91 -10.05
CA ILE A 715 28.67 21.92 -11.13
C ILE A 715 27.86 22.44 -12.32
N LEU A 716 26.69 23.02 -12.07
CA LEU A 716 25.84 23.62 -13.12
C LEU A 716 26.53 24.82 -13.78
N GLY A 717 27.18 25.67 -12.99
CA GLY A 717 27.96 26.80 -13.49
C GLY A 717 29.08 26.34 -14.44
N TYR A 718 29.85 25.31 -14.05
CA TYR A 718 30.88 24.73 -14.90
C TYR A 718 30.31 24.15 -16.21
N ARG A 719 29.20 23.42 -16.14
CA ARG A 719 28.53 22.84 -17.33
C ARG A 719 28.03 23.93 -18.29
N SER A 720 27.47 25.01 -17.74
CA SER A 720 27.02 26.18 -18.51
C SER A 720 28.19 26.89 -19.21
N VAL A 721 29.31 27.08 -18.53
CA VAL A 721 30.53 27.67 -19.13
C VAL A 721 31.10 26.75 -20.22
N LEU A 722 31.18 25.44 -19.96
CA LEU A 722 31.65 24.45 -20.92
C LEU A 722 30.83 24.47 -22.22
N LEU A 723 29.49 24.49 -22.11
CA LEU A 723 28.61 24.58 -23.27
C LEU A 723 28.85 25.87 -24.06
N ASN A 724 28.93 27.01 -23.38
CA ASN A 724 29.15 28.29 -24.03
C ASN A 724 30.50 28.37 -24.75
N ASP A 725 31.57 27.85 -24.14
CA ASP A 725 32.90 27.79 -24.75
C ASP A 725 32.91 26.91 -26.00
N ILE A 726 32.27 25.73 -25.94
CA ILE A 726 32.18 24.81 -27.07
C ILE A 726 31.33 25.40 -28.20
N LYS A 727 30.20 26.04 -27.88
CA LYS A 727 29.36 26.72 -28.89
C LYS A 727 30.14 27.79 -29.63
N LYS A 728 30.88 28.65 -28.90
CA LYS A 728 31.70 29.72 -29.47
C LYS A 728 32.86 29.19 -30.30
N SER A 729 33.48 28.09 -29.86
CA SER A 729 34.50 27.38 -30.62
C SER A 729 33.93 26.83 -31.94
N ASN A 730 32.78 26.16 -31.89
CA ASN A 730 32.09 25.65 -33.06
C ASN A 730 31.71 26.77 -34.03
N GLU A 731 31.16 27.90 -33.55
CA GLU A 731 30.82 29.07 -34.38
C GLU A 731 32.05 29.62 -35.12
N THR A 732 33.21 29.67 -34.44
CA THR A 732 34.47 30.12 -35.04
C THR A 732 34.92 29.17 -36.16
N ILE A 733 34.80 27.87 -35.94
CA ILE A 733 35.16 26.85 -36.94
C ILE A 733 34.17 26.86 -38.11
N ILE A 734 32.87 26.99 -37.83
CA ILE A 734 31.81 27.12 -38.84
C ILE A 734 32.08 28.33 -39.73
N ALA A 735 32.41 29.50 -39.16
CA ALA A 735 32.76 30.68 -39.93
C ALA A 735 34.02 30.47 -40.80
N ALA A 736 35.02 29.73 -40.31
CA ALA A 736 36.19 29.37 -41.11
C ALA A 736 35.85 28.40 -42.26
N PHE A 737 34.93 27.46 -42.01
CA PHE A 737 34.37 26.57 -43.03
C PHE A 737 33.56 27.34 -44.07
N ASP A 738 32.72 28.29 -43.68
CA ASP A 738 31.98 29.15 -44.60
C ASP A 738 32.89 29.95 -45.51
N ASN A 739 33.96 30.53 -44.97
CA ASN A 739 34.98 31.22 -45.78
C ASN A 739 35.69 30.26 -46.75
N SER A 740 35.96 29.03 -46.32
CA SER A 740 36.60 28.01 -47.15
C SER A 740 35.67 27.53 -48.27
N ILE A 741 34.39 27.31 -47.97
CA ILE A 741 33.34 26.96 -48.92
C ILE A 741 33.21 28.09 -49.95
N ALA A 742 33.07 29.34 -49.49
CA ALA A 742 32.99 30.51 -50.36
C ALA A 742 34.21 30.63 -51.29
N SER A 743 35.43 30.38 -50.80
CA SER A 743 36.64 30.42 -51.63
C SER A 743 36.69 29.30 -52.69
N ILE A 744 36.11 28.13 -52.40
CA ILE A 744 36.07 27.00 -53.33
C ILE A 744 34.92 27.17 -54.35
N GLU A 745 33.76 27.61 -53.90
CA GLU A 745 32.53 27.64 -54.69
C GLU A 745 32.30 28.95 -55.42
N ASN A 746 32.67 30.10 -54.83
CA ASN A 746 32.32 31.39 -55.40
C ASN A 746 33.33 31.78 -56.48
N ILE A 747 32.80 32.44 -57.51
CA ILE A 747 33.58 33.06 -58.58
C ILE A 747 33.83 34.53 -58.25
N ASP A 748 34.96 35.09 -58.70
CA ASP A 748 35.17 36.55 -58.69
C ASP A 748 34.26 37.18 -59.77
N PRO A 749 33.23 37.96 -59.40
CA PRO A 749 32.27 38.50 -60.37
C PRO A 749 32.93 39.42 -61.39
N LEU A 750 33.99 40.14 -61.00
CA LEU A 750 34.67 41.07 -61.89
C LEU A 750 35.45 40.32 -62.98
N GLU A 751 36.16 39.27 -62.58
CA GLU A 751 36.87 38.40 -63.52
C GLU A 751 35.89 37.65 -64.44
N ALA A 752 34.78 37.15 -63.88
CA ALA A 752 33.73 36.47 -64.63
C ALA A 752 33.11 37.34 -65.72
N ILE A 753 32.72 38.56 -65.36
CA ILE A 753 32.11 39.54 -66.26
C ILE A 753 33.11 39.95 -67.34
N THR A 754 34.38 40.16 -66.97
CA THR A 754 35.45 40.50 -67.92
C THR A 754 35.63 39.38 -68.95
N ASN A 755 35.73 38.12 -68.50
CA ASN A 755 35.84 36.95 -69.37
C ASN A 755 34.58 36.73 -70.23
N LEU A 756 33.39 36.99 -69.69
CA LEU A 756 32.12 36.92 -70.44
C LEU A 756 32.08 37.95 -71.56
N LEU A 757 32.44 39.21 -71.28
CA LEU A 757 32.49 40.30 -72.26
C LEU A 757 33.53 40.03 -73.36
N ASP A 758 34.71 39.52 -72.99
CA ASP A 758 35.74 39.17 -73.98
C ASP A 758 35.32 37.97 -74.83
N THR A 759 34.62 36.98 -74.25
CA THR A 759 34.04 35.86 -75.00
C THR A 759 32.94 36.33 -75.95
N GLN A 760 32.10 37.29 -75.52
CA GLN A 760 31.07 37.90 -76.36
C GLN A 760 31.67 38.65 -77.55
N ARG A 761 32.69 39.48 -77.31
CA ARG A 761 33.44 40.17 -78.38
C ARG A 761 34.08 39.19 -79.36
N THR A 762 34.68 38.11 -78.84
CA THR A 762 35.31 37.08 -79.68
C THR A 762 34.28 36.33 -80.53
N LEU A 763 33.09 36.05 -79.96
CA LEU A 763 32.00 35.42 -80.68
C LEU A 763 31.43 36.33 -81.76
N GLU A 764 31.23 37.62 -81.47
CA GLU A 764 30.82 38.64 -82.44
C GLU A 764 31.82 38.74 -83.60
N ALA A 765 33.12 38.77 -83.30
CA ALA A 765 34.18 38.78 -84.32
C ALA A 765 34.18 37.48 -85.17
N SER A 766 33.93 36.33 -84.55
CA SER A 766 33.83 35.03 -85.23
C SER A 766 32.60 34.99 -86.17
N TYR A 767 31.45 35.50 -85.72
CA TYR A 767 30.25 35.62 -86.55
C TYR A 767 30.42 36.62 -87.69
N GLN A 768 31.08 37.76 -87.45
CA GLN A 768 31.43 38.69 -88.52
C GLN A 768 32.35 38.04 -89.56
N THR A 769 33.35 37.27 -89.11
CA THR A 769 34.26 36.53 -90.00
C THR A 769 33.52 35.44 -90.76
N PHE A 770 32.66 34.66 -90.11
CA PHE A 770 31.82 33.64 -90.74
C PHE A 770 30.82 34.25 -91.73
N ALA A 771 30.20 35.38 -91.40
CA ALA A 771 29.33 36.13 -92.33
C ALA A 771 30.10 36.62 -93.56
N ARG A 772 31.35 37.06 -93.37
CA ARG A 772 32.26 37.45 -94.46
C ARG A 772 32.67 36.27 -95.34
N VAL A 773 32.89 35.09 -94.75
CA VAL A 773 33.13 33.82 -95.47
C VAL A 773 31.88 33.31 -96.18
N ARG A 774 30.67 33.48 -95.60
CA ARG A 774 29.40 33.13 -96.26
C ARG A 774 29.03 34.10 -97.39
N GLN A 775 29.51 35.34 -97.34
CA GLN A 775 29.42 36.33 -98.42
C GLN A 775 30.41 36.06 -99.57
N LEU A 776 31.45 35.25 -99.35
CA LEU A 776 32.27 34.64 -100.40
C LEU A 776 31.52 33.46 -101.03
N SER A 777 30.30 33.69 -101.53
CA SER A 777 29.75 32.79 -102.55
C SER A 777 30.46 33.09 -103.86
N LEU A 778 30.75 32.05 -104.65
CA LEU A 778 31.46 32.15 -105.94
C LEU A 778 30.83 33.18 -106.90
N SER A 779 29.57 33.58 -106.68
CA SER A 779 28.88 34.62 -107.46
C SER A 779 29.33 36.06 -107.18
N ASN A 780 30.10 36.32 -106.11
CA ASN A 780 30.62 37.66 -105.78
C ASN A 780 32.13 37.81 -106.03
N PHE A 781 32.84 36.74 -106.43
CA PHE A 781 34.28 36.78 -106.75
C PHE A 781 34.54 36.90 -108.26
N LEU A 782 33.55 36.56 -109.08
CA LEU A 782 33.49 36.92 -110.51
C LEU A 782 32.76 38.25 -110.65
#